data_AF-A0A0N4Z6R1-F1
#
_entry.id   AF-A0A0N4Z6R1-F1
#
_cell.length_a   1.000
_cell.length_b   1.000
_cell.length_c   1.000
_cell.angle_alpha   90.00
_cell.angle_beta   90.00
_cell.angle_gamma   90.00
#
_symmetry.space_group_name_H-M   'P 1'
#
loop_
_entity.id
_entity.type
_entity.pdbx_description
1 polymer ?
#
loop_
_entity_poly.entity_id
_entity_poly.type
_entity_poly.pdbx_seq_one_letter_code
_entity_poly.pdbx_strand_id
1 'polypeptide(L)'
;MTEFGEAIGLTSDILLPEHEKLITDYFINTPSSFDDFKTYKLFFTRFMMYSDNSFLLDHALPKWVKTLILMIKLPKEGNDEIFDKKSIVSLYNLSLLIEICSYKNIIKFLPHEVEYLEKLLYSIENVKQVNLSDMDVHGRLRMSFIYRSLFTWLYIVAKNPFSLNRFESTNCKESISNRIIEVCDKNHCYDSICLKITIKIWSQLVTRADQIESRMKPTITMCLDKIIEYFIAMEDSRKINCYLGLLVGIFKEGPRQELSNIGVDVIDKLSFLMDFQVKDDNDITKILTTKLVQRIGLSFLKPRNVKWKYSRGFRSLENTLKARKNDNIIKEEEEEKDNEDIDEEDSLDCNEEQLQKLEIILATLLNGLRDPVSFVRNNSAKGLGRVTARLTKDFADDVVNGIFQGCFDDYDTISWHGGCLALAEMTYRGFLLPNRLGEMINILEKAIVWEEGNGIMRQNEAVRDAATFISWAIARTYSPELVKPYVQRLATHLVTVSLFDKELNVRRAASAAFQENVGRQGYFPSGIDIIQIIDYSSISRLSICYNDLCVKVAKFEGYLYPMLNHLVDIKVGHQLMKMNVYACEGLYHLVKLDVKYSGTIILQKLLQKLLTYDAEVQFKVMMAIESVVRSLLEENAFDCKNSPLTLEKVKEINEKFMKEASSGSRKKREIYIKSSLAYFIKICCDSTIEMDNEVYLKWLNLVENFAEQTNIELRELALISGKSLMKQLSIRNKNEIEERVEKKYLKYIREDKFMLTLNMAVLMISSLPSNFLTLQIVEELINFIQDPLRVKLMDSRVYALKCLKERFIESNLLEILPQKEIIECINFCINDFTIDPAKGDIARFIREEAIGTMISYISKAYNKLSEDDIKIFVGNLLIQSCGKNINARSTSGEGINKILTMKPIVTVPDRKSLEEVFIIKDLTFSEGFCYTTVYDTISKLLSNETYGSYIRYGLVMTSGYHNGTEADKINEIWLNYLESIDEDQKLVIIKELKEHLLKKNTSFRIKRSILEFLNTYITLECFDFLQYDLDSYKDFCEILKYCIYLNYLKTRPGSCKALSNKEYSAKLISNMIICNENSEMRKESLESLCHIFEGQNELICYEVAKKICECLILIDDEEIIKEDEKEEVIEMLSNTVWDSDNIEKRKIADHLRKIFKLT
;
A
#
# COMPACT_ATOMS: atom_id res chain seq x y z
N MET A 1 -10.56 3.41 -8.07
CA MET A 1 -10.04 2.41 -7.11
C MET A 1 -8.73 1.80 -7.65
N THR A 2 -7.64 2.58 -7.76
CA THR A 2 -6.35 2.05 -8.27
C THR A 2 -5.08 2.73 -7.73
N GLU A 3 -5.15 3.60 -6.71
CA GLU A 3 -3.94 4.23 -6.13
C GLU A 3 -3.85 4.15 -4.59
N PHE A 4 -4.51 3.18 -3.95
CA PHE A 4 -4.50 3.01 -2.48
C PHE A 4 -3.89 1.69 -1.99
N GLY A 5 -3.15 0.99 -2.85
CA GLY A 5 -2.65 -0.37 -2.56
C GLY A 5 -1.37 -0.48 -1.74
N GLU A 6 -0.60 0.59 -1.54
CA GLU A 6 0.73 0.51 -0.91
C GLU A 6 0.80 1.03 0.54
N ALA A 7 -0.33 1.38 1.16
CA ALA A 7 -0.37 1.94 2.53
C ALA A 7 -1.27 1.19 3.53
N ILE A 8 -1.61 -0.08 3.27
CA ILE A 8 -2.22 -0.96 4.27
C ILE A 8 -1.25 -2.11 4.52
N GLY A 9 -0.19 -1.82 5.28
CA GLY A 9 0.95 -2.73 5.42
C GLY A 9 1.64 -2.66 6.79
N LEU A 10 0.96 -2.14 7.80
CA LEU A 10 1.35 -2.32 9.20
C LEU A 10 0.09 -2.72 9.98
N THR A 11 -0.37 -3.95 9.77
CA THR A 11 -1.19 -4.61 10.79
C THR A 11 -0.31 -4.70 12.04
N SER A 12 -0.73 -4.06 13.13
CA SER A 12 -0.11 -4.34 14.43
C SER A 12 -0.15 -5.86 14.65
N ASP A 13 0.95 -6.46 15.09
CA ASP A 13 1.01 -7.89 15.46
C ASP A 13 0.21 -8.20 16.75
N ILE A 14 -0.60 -7.25 17.22
CA ILE A 14 -1.45 -7.31 18.40
C ILE A 14 -2.82 -6.69 18.08
N LEU A 15 -3.88 -7.17 18.75
CA LEU A 15 -5.16 -6.46 18.82
C LEU A 15 -4.97 -5.20 19.66
N LEU A 16 -5.09 -4.01 19.05
CA LEU A 16 -4.92 -2.76 19.78
C LEU A 16 -6.00 -2.64 20.88
N PRO A 17 -5.65 -2.29 22.14
CA PRO A 17 -6.61 -2.20 23.24
C PRO A 17 -7.79 -1.26 22.94
N GLU A 18 -7.54 -0.17 22.22
CA GLU A 18 -8.56 0.79 21.79
C GLU A 18 -9.56 0.17 20.81
N HIS A 19 -9.06 -0.65 19.87
CA HIS A 19 -9.89 -1.37 18.92
C HIS A 19 -10.70 -2.47 19.63
N GLU A 20 -10.07 -3.23 20.54
CA GLU A 20 -10.78 -4.24 21.34
C GLU A 20 -11.92 -3.64 22.14
N LYS A 21 -11.67 -2.49 22.79
CA LYS A 21 -12.67 -1.75 23.55
C LYS A 21 -13.81 -1.28 22.65
N LEU A 22 -13.49 -0.61 21.54
CA LEU A 22 -14.48 -0.13 20.57
C LEU A 22 -15.40 -1.27 20.06
N ILE A 23 -14.81 -2.40 19.65
CA ILE A 23 -15.56 -3.57 19.15
C ILE A 23 -16.44 -4.17 20.26
N THR A 24 -15.88 -4.28 21.47
CA THR A 24 -16.62 -4.80 22.63
C THR A 24 -17.82 -3.91 22.98
N ASP A 25 -17.61 -2.60 23.04
CA ASP A 25 -18.66 -1.63 23.37
C ASP A 25 -19.77 -1.64 22.31
N TYR A 26 -19.41 -1.80 21.04
CA TYR A 26 -20.37 -1.97 19.95
C TYR A 26 -21.21 -3.24 20.11
N PHE A 27 -20.60 -4.40 20.37
CA PHE A 27 -21.37 -5.64 20.55
C PHE A 27 -22.27 -5.62 21.80
N ILE A 28 -21.82 -5.00 22.90
CA ILE A 28 -22.65 -4.81 24.11
C ILE A 28 -23.86 -3.91 23.81
N ASN A 29 -23.64 -2.83 23.04
CA ASN A 29 -24.67 -1.86 22.69
C ASN A 29 -25.22 -2.09 21.27
N THR A 30 -25.39 -3.36 20.88
CA THR A 30 -25.87 -3.71 19.54
C THR A 30 -27.20 -3.01 19.25
N PRO A 31 -27.30 -2.19 18.18
CA PRO A 31 -28.48 -1.40 17.89
C PRO A 31 -29.62 -2.26 17.32
N SER A 32 -30.84 -1.73 17.35
CA SER A 32 -32.03 -2.38 16.77
C SER A 32 -32.22 -2.07 15.27
N SER A 33 -31.48 -1.11 14.71
CA SER A 33 -31.47 -0.71 13.30
C SER A 33 -30.12 -0.05 12.97
N PHE A 34 -29.77 0.04 11.69
CA PHE A 34 -28.52 0.67 11.23
C PHE A 34 -28.70 2.14 10.82
N ASP A 35 -29.50 2.89 11.57
CA ASP A 35 -29.76 4.31 11.30
C ASP A 35 -28.54 5.20 11.64
N ASP A 36 -27.75 4.83 12.67
CA ASP A 36 -26.47 5.47 12.98
C ASP A 36 -25.33 4.91 12.11
N PHE A 37 -25.19 5.47 10.92
CA PHE A 37 -24.17 5.08 9.96
C PHE A 37 -22.73 5.33 10.46
N LYS A 38 -22.50 6.36 11.28
CA LYS A 38 -21.15 6.77 11.72
C LYS A 38 -20.57 5.73 12.67
N THR A 39 -21.33 5.33 13.69
CA THR A 39 -20.90 4.34 14.68
C THR A 39 -20.65 2.97 14.03
N TYR A 40 -21.56 2.53 13.16
CA TYR A 40 -21.38 1.28 12.42
C TYR A 40 -20.15 1.32 11.51
N LYS A 41 -19.96 2.41 10.73
CA LYS A 41 -18.81 2.53 9.82
C LYS A 41 -17.49 2.50 10.57
N LEU A 42 -17.42 3.16 11.74
CA LEU A 42 -16.23 3.14 12.59
C LEU A 42 -15.93 1.73 13.11
N PHE A 43 -16.93 1.05 13.70
CA PHE A 43 -16.81 -0.35 14.12
C PHE A 43 -16.36 -1.25 12.96
N PHE A 44 -17.07 -1.21 11.84
CA PHE A 44 -16.82 -2.09 10.70
C PHE A 44 -15.43 -1.88 10.12
N THR A 45 -15.01 -0.61 9.95
CA THR A 45 -13.67 -0.29 9.42
C THR A 45 -12.57 -0.83 10.32
N ARG A 46 -12.69 -0.65 11.64
CA ARG A 46 -11.68 -1.15 12.61
C ARG A 46 -11.69 -2.66 12.75
N PHE A 47 -12.86 -3.29 12.70
CA PHE A 47 -13.01 -4.73 12.78
C PHE A 47 -12.42 -5.44 11.55
N MET A 48 -12.65 -4.90 10.35
CA MET A 48 -12.13 -5.47 9.10
C MET A 48 -10.61 -5.38 8.94
N MET A 49 -9.90 -4.52 9.70
CA MET A 49 -8.43 -4.48 9.69
C MET A 49 -7.77 -5.79 10.14
N TYR A 50 -8.52 -6.64 10.86
CA TYR A 50 -8.05 -7.92 11.36
C TYR A 50 -8.44 -9.11 10.47
N SER A 51 -8.96 -8.87 9.25
CA SER A 51 -9.34 -9.96 8.33
C SER A 51 -8.16 -10.90 8.02
N ASP A 52 -6.97 -10.34 7.85
CA ASP A 52 -5.78 -11.08 7.44
C ASP A 52 -5.05 -11.72 8.64
N ASN A 53 -5.30 -11.21 9.85
CA ASN A 53 -4.72 -11.66 11.12
C ASN A 53 -5.80 -11.99 12.16
N SER A 54 -6.81 -12.77 11.78
CA SER A 54 -7.98 -13.03 12.63
C SER A 54 -7.65 -13.77 13.94
N PHE A 55 -6.51 -14.45 14.03
CA PHE A 55 -6.02 -15.09 15.25
C PHE A 55 -5.80 -14.09 16.40
N LEU A 56 -5.59 -12.80 16.11
CA LEU A 56 -5.47 -11.74 17.11
C LEU A 56 -6.78 -11.49 17.88
N LEU A 57 -7.91 -11.98 17.36
CA LEU A 57 -9.24 -11.82 17.97
C LEU A 57 -9.61 -13.01 18.88
N ASP A 58 -8.84 -14.12 18.84
CA ASP A 58 -9.22 -15.40 19.44
C ASP A 58 -9.50 -15.31 20.95
N HIS A 59 -8.78 -14.45 21.70
CA HIS A 59 -9.00 -14.29 23.14
C HIS A 59 -10.31 -13.57 23.48
N ALA A 60 -10.79 -12.69 22.59
CA ALA A 60 -12.01 -11.90 22.79
C ALA A 60 -13.28 -12.62 22.32
N LEU A 61 -13.15 -13.61 21.41
CA LEU A 61 -14.27 -14.37 20.83
C LEU A 61 -15.26 -14.95 21.86
N PRO A 62 -14.84 -15.62 22.96
CA PRO A 62 -15.78 -16.21 23.90
C PRO A 62 -16.74 -15.18 24.51
N LYS A 63 -16.24 -13.98 24.81
CA LYS A 63 -17.02 -12.87 25.37
C LYS A 63 -17.99 -12.32 24.34
N TRP A 64 -17.51 -12.00 23.14
CA TRP A 64 -18.33 -11.41 22.07
C TRP A 64 -19.43 -12.35 21.60
N VAL A 65 -19.13 -13.62 21.36
CA VAL A 65 -20.12 -14.61 20.93
C VAL A 65 -21.20 -14.79 22.01
N LYS A 66 -20.82 -14.91 23.29
CA LYS A 66 -21.77 -15.00 24.40
C LYS A 66 -22.69 -13.78 24.49
N THR A 67 -22.14 -12.57 24.35
CA THR A 67 -22.93 -11.33 24.38
C THR A 67 -23.98 -11.31 23.26
N LEU A 68 -23.60 -11.70 22.04
CA LEU A 68 -24.53 -11.73 20.90
C LEU A 68 -25.60 -12.80 21.07
N ILE A 69 -25.25 -14.02 21.52
CA ILE A 69 -26.22 -15.10 21.76
C ILE A 69 -27.30 -14.68 22.76
N LEU A 70 -26.93 -13.98 23.85
CA LEU A 70 -27.88 -13.52 24.86
C LEU A 70 -28.93 -12.52 24.31
N MET A 71 -28.64 -11.88 23.17
CA MET A 71 -29.56 -10.95 22.50
C MET A 71 -30.45 -11.64 21.46
N ILE A 72 -30.16 -12.88 21.08
CA ILE A 72 -30.89 -13.61 20.04
C ILE A 72 -32.04 -14.41 20.67
N LYS A 73 -33.28 -14.05 20.32
CA LYS A 73 -34.49 -14.78 20.64
C LYS A 73 -34.96 -15.56 19.40
N LEU A 74 -34.90 -16.89 19.48
CA LEU A 74 -35.34 -17.77 18.40
C LEU A 74 -36.87 -17.99 18.49
N PRO A 75 -37.61 -17.78 17.39
CA PRO A 75 -39.03 -18.13 17.27
C PRO A 75 -39.30 -19.61 17.59
N LYS A 76 -40.52 -19.90 18.08
CA LYS A 76 -40.99 -21.26 18.38
C LYS A 76 -42.28 -21.56 17.64
N GLU A 77 -42.43 -22.81 17.21
CA GLU A 77 -43.66 -23.33 16.61
C GLU A 77 -44.84 -23.22 17.61
N GLY A 78 -45.95 -22.61 17.18
CA GLY A 78 -47.17 -22.42 17.99
C GLY A 78 -47.34 -21.03 18.63
N ASN A 79 -46.31 -20.19 18.63
CA ASN A 79 -46.42 -18.76 18.90
C ASN A 79 -46.27 -18.01 17.57
N ASP A 80 -47.16 -17.07 17.22
CA ASP A 80 -47.03 -16.20 16.03
C ASP A 80 -45.84 -15.18 16.14
N GLU A 81 -44.79 -15.52 16.88
CA GLU A 81 -43.63 -14.67 17.14
C GLU A 81 -42.67 -14.65 15.94
N ILE A 82 -42.51 -13.47 15.32
CA ILE A 82 -41.47 -13.19 14.32
C ILE A 82 -40.19 -12.75 15.04
N PHE A 83 -39.03 -12.93 14.40
CA PHE A 83 -37.76 -12.36 14.88
C PHE A 83 -37.89 -10.87 15.20
N ASP A 84 -37.49 -10.48 16.41
CA ASP A 84 -37.35 -9.06 16.75
C ASP A 84 -36.12 -8.44 16.07
N LYS A 85 -36.14 -7.11 15.89
CA LYS A 85 -35.08 -6.41 15.17
C LYS A 85 -33.69 -6.62 15.80
N LYS A 86 -33.61 -6.67 17.13
CA LYS A 86 -32.34 -6.84 17.84
C LYS A 86 -31.76 -8.25 17.65
N SER A 87 -32.61 -9.27 17.58
CA SER A 87 -32.20 -10.63 17.20
C SER A 87 -31.62 -10.69 15.79
N ILE A 88 -32.22 -10.01 14.82
CA ILE A 88 -31.72 -9.96 13.43
C ILE A 88 -30.35 -9.28 13.35
N VAL A 89 -30.19 -8.11 13.97
CA VAL A 89 -28.90 -7.40 13.98
C VAL A 89 -27.83 -8.22 14.72
N SER A 90 -28.19 -8.93 15.79
CA SER A 90 -27.27 -9.80 16.52
C SER A 90 -26.84 -11.01 15.69
N LEU A 91 -27.76 -11.63 14.94
CA LEU A 91 -27.45 -12.70 13.98
C LEU A 91 -26.55 -12.20 12.85
N TYR A 92 -26.74 -10.96 12.39
CA TYR A 92 -25.84 -10.32 11.45
C TYR A 92 -24.44 -10.09 12.03
N ASN A 93 -24.32 -9.53 13.23
CA ASN A 93 -23.02 -9.32 13.87
C ASN A 93 -22.28 -10.66 14.11
N LEU A 94 -23.00 -11.73 14.47
CA LEU A 94 -22.45 -13.07 14.58
C LEU A 94 -21.91 -13.58 13.23
N SER A 95 -22.56 -13.21 12.13
CA SER A 95 -22.12 -13.59 10.78
C SER A 95 -20.83 -12.88 10.36
N LEU A 96 -20.58 -11.66 10.84
CA LEU A 96 -19.31 -10.95 10.63
C LEU A 96 -18.16 -11.66 11.36
N LEU A 97 -18.41 -12.14 12.58
CA LEU A 97 -17.45 -12.99 13.30
C LEU A 97 -17.19 -14.30 12.56
N ILE A 98 -18.22 -14.92 11.99
CA ILE A 98 -18.08 -16.14 11.17
C ILE A 98 -17.24 -15.88 9.91
N GLU A 99 -17.38 -14.70 9.29
CA GLU A 99 -16.64 -14.33 8.09
C GLU A 99 -15.15 -14.12 8.38
N ILE A 100 -14.79 -13.38 9.43
CA ILE A 100 -13.40 -13.07 9.77
C ILE A 100 -12.70 -14.24 10.47
N CYS A 101 -13.36 -14.86 11.46
CA CYS A 101 -12.73 -15.87 12.32
C CYS A 101 -13.01 -17.32 11.89
N SER A 102 -13.80 -17.53 10.82
CA SER A 102 -14.32 -18.82 10.38
C SER A 102 -15.39 -19.44 11.29
N TYR A 103 -16.43 -20.01 10.68
CA TYR A 103 -17.48 -20.76 11.40
C TYR A 103 -16.91 -21.85 12.33
N LYS A 104 -15.77 -22.47 11.98
CA LYS A 104 -15.16 -23.54 12.79
C LYS A 104 -14.64 -23.07 14.15
N ASN A 105 -14.25 -21.80 14.28
CA ASN A 105 -13.85 -21.24 15.55
C ASN A 105 -15.07 -20.78 16.36
N ILE A 106 -16.08 -20.21 15.69
CA ILE A 106 -17.30 -19.71 16.33
C ILE A 106 -18.16 -20.84 16.92
N ILE A 107 -18.30 -22.00 16.25
CA ILE A 107 -19.13 -23.12 16.73
C ILE A 107 -18.78 -23.61 18.13
N LYS A 108 -17.53 -23.38 18.59
CA LYS A 108 -17.04 -23.82 19.91
C LYS A 108 -17.74 -23.08 21.05
N PHE A 109 -18.36 -21.94 20.76
CA PHE A 109 -18.99 -21.05 21.73
C PHE A 109 -20.52 -20.98 21.59
N LEU A 110 -21.10 -21.72 20.63
CA LEU A 110 -22.54 -21.76 20.41
C LEU A 110 -23.21 -22.80 21.33
N PRO A 111 -24.43 -22.53 21.84
CA PRO A 111 -25.25 -23.52 22.55
C PRO A 111 -25.53 -24.74 21.66
N HIS A 112 -25.52 -25.93 22.22
CA HIS A 112 -25.58 -27.21 21.48
C HIS A 112 -26.62 -28.18 22.03
N GLU A 113 -27.49 -27.70 22.92
CA GLU A 113 -28.58 -28.46 23.53
C GLU A 113 -29.66 -28.78 22.48
N VAL A 114 -30.26 -29.98 22.59
CA VAL A 114 -31.26 -30.47 21.62
C VAL A 114 -32.51 -29.59 21.57
N GLU A 115 -32.82 -28.87 22.65
CA GLU A 115 -33.97 -27.95 22.69
C GLU A 115 -33.89 -26.81 21.67
N TYR A 116 -32.70 -26.54 21.10
CA TYR A 116 -32.52 -25.57 20.04
C TYR A 116 -32.81 -26.14 18.65
N LEU A 117 -32.85 -27.46 18.47
CA LEU A 117 -32.99 -28.10 17.15
C LEU A 117 -34.26 -27.66 16.44
N GLU A 118 -35.40 -27.79 17.13
CA GLU A 118 -36.71 -27.42 16.59
C GLU A 118 -36.83 -25.91 16.37
N LYS A 119 -36.35 -25.11 17.34
CA LYS A 119 -36.36 -23.64 17.26
C LYS A 119 -35.55 -23.13 16.08
N LEU A 120 -34.39 -23.72 15.81
CA LEU A 120 -33.51 -23.35 14.70
C LEU A 120 -34.09 -23.77 13.35
N LEU A 121 -34.71 -24.94 13.25
CA LEU A 121 -35.38 -25.37 12.03
C LEU A 121 -36.55 -24.44 11.69
N TYR A 122 -37.44 -24.22 12.64
CA TYR A 122 -38.56 -23.29 12.49
C TYR A 122 -38.07 -21.87 12.14
N SER A 123 -36.99 -21.41 12.77
CA SER A 123 -36.34 -20.13 12.46
C SER A 123 -35.88 -20.05 11.01
N ILE A 124 -35.19 -21.07 10.50
CA ILE A 124 -34.66 -21.10 9.13
C ILE A 124 -35.79 -21.19 8.10
N GLU A 125 -36.86 -21.92 8.40
CA GLU A 125 -38.04 -22.07 7.55
C GLU A 125 -38.79 -20.73 7.38
N ASN A 126 -38.89 -19.93 8.46
CA ASN A 126 -39.72 -18.73 8.50
C ASN A 126 -38.96 -17.40 8.39
N VAL A 127 -37.62 -17.38 8.46
CA VAL A 127 -36.85 -16.11 8.42
C VAL A 127 -37.08 -15.29 7.15
N LYS A 128 -37.51 -15.92 6.03
CA LYS A 128 -37.87 -15.21 4.78
C LYS A 128 -39.04 -14.24 4.94
N GLN A 129 -39.85 -14.39 5.98
CA GLN A 129 -40.99 -13.52 6.27
C GLN A 129 -40.57 -12.20 6.94
N VAL A 130 -39.30 -12.06 7.35
CA VAL A 130 -38.77 -10.85 7.99
C VAL A 130 -38.45 -9.78 6.94
N ASN A 131 -39.03 -8.59 7.10
CA ASN A 131 -38.69 -7.44 6.26
C ASN A 131 -37.39 -6.75 6.73
N LEU A 132 -36.33 -6.87 5.93
CA LEU A 132 -35.02 -6.28 6.24
C LEU A 132 -34.93 -4.78 5.90
N SER A 133 -35.79 -4.25 5.01
CA SER A 133 -35.74 -2.83 4.61
C SER A 133 -35.96 -1.88 5.77
N ASP A 134 -36.78 -2.28 6.74
CA ASP A 134 -37.21 -1.45 7.88
C ASP A 134 -36.16 -1.41 9.01
N MET A 135 -35.04 -2.10 8.81
CA MET A 135 -33.92 -2.19 9.76
C MET A 135 -32.63 -1.60 9.17
N ASP A 136 -32.54 -1.51 7.84
CA ASP A 136 -31.37 -0.97 7.15
C ASP A 136 -31.73 -0.43 5.76
N VAL A 137 -31.95 0.88 5.72
CA VAL A 137 -32.28 1.63 4.49
C VAL A 137 -31.17 1.51 3.42
N HIS A 138 -29.94 1.18 3.81
CA HIS A 138 -28.80 1.11 2.91
C HIS A 138 -28.49 -0.31 2.41
N GLY A 139 -29.30 -1.32 2.77
CA GLY A 139 -29.22 -2.67 2.20
C GLY A 139 -27.95 -3.46 2.54
N ARG A 140 -27.32 -3.21 3.69
CA ARG A 140 -26.15 -3.94 4.21
C ARG A 140 -26.59 -5.24 4.91
N LEU A 141 -27.72 -5.23 5.63
CA LEU A 141 -28.38 -6.43 6.13
C LEU A 141 -28.91 -7.27 4.97
N ARG A 142 -28.25 -8.40 4.71
CA ARG A 142 -28.70 -9.39 3.71
C ARG A 142 -29.11 -10.68 4.41
N MET A 143 -30.14 -11.33 3.86
CA MET A 143 -30.65 -12.60 4.37
C MET A 143 -29.56 -13.69 4.43
N SER A 144 -28.59 -13.67 3.52
CA SER A 144 -27.45 -14.61 3.51
C SER A 144 -26.67 -14.59 4.83
N PHE A 145 -26.44 -13.41 5.43
CA PHE A 145 -25.72 -13.28 6.70
C PHE A 145 -26.48 -13.92 7.86
N ILE A 146 -27.80 -13.75 7.89
CA ILE A 146 -28.66 -14.37 8.91
C ILE A 146 -28.63 -15.88 8.78
N TYR A 147 -28.73 -16.40 7.55
CA TYR A 147 -28.57 -17.84 7.28
C TYR A 147 -27.20 -18.36 7.70
N ARG A 148 -26.09 -17.63 7.49
CA ARG A 148 -24.75 -18.08 7.93
C ARG A 148 -24.75 -18.38 9.43
N SER A 149 -25.35 -17.51 10.24
CA SER A 149 -25.44 -17.66 11.69
C SER A 149 -26.36 -18.82 12.10
N LEU A 150 -27.58 -18.87 11.53
CA LEU A 150 -28.55 -19.93 11.85
C LEU A 150 -28.07 -21.32 11.43
N PHE A 151 -27.49 -21.48 10.23
CA PHE A 151 -26.92 -22.76 9.80
C PHE A 151 -25.68 -23.13 10.61
N THR A 152 -24.83 -22.18 11.01
CA THR A 152 -23.68 -22.48 11.88
C THR A 152 -24.14 -23.02 13.23
N TRP A 153 -25.24 -22.46 13.76
CA TRP A 153 -25.86 -22.93 15.00
C TRP A 153 -26.55 -24.29 14.82
N LEU A 154 -27.32 -24.46 13.74
CA LEU A 154 -27.93 -25.75 13.40
C LEU A 154 -26.87 -26.85 13.25
N TYR A 155 -25.71 -26.54 12.66
CA TYR A 155 -24.63 -27.49 12.48
C TYR A 155 -24.13 -28.10 13.79
N ILE A 156 -23.93 -27.29 14.83
CA ILE A 156 -23.46 -27.83 16.13
C ILE A 156 -24.57 -28.64 16.83
N VAL A 157 -25.83 -28.19 16.75
CA VAL A 157 -26.97 -28.88 17.36
C VAL A 157 -27.29 -30.21 16.64
N ALA A 158 -27.27 -30.22 15.31
CA ALA A 158 -27.52 -31.42 14.48
C ALA A 158 -26.41 -32.47 14.57
N LYS A 159 -25.23 -32.12 15.11
CA LYS A 159 -24.13 -33.04 15.35
C LYS A 159 -24.34 -33.95 16.58
N ASN A 160 -25.51 -33.86 17.22
CA ASN A 160 -25.83 -34.67 18.39
C ASN A 160 -25.79 -36.19 18.09
N PRO A 161 -25.20 -37.04 18.98
CA PRO A 161 -25.06 -38.48 18.77
C PRO A 161 -26.36 -39.30 18.86
N PHE A 162 -27.46 -38.74 19.38
CA PHE A 162 -28.72 -39.47 19.48
C PHE A 162 -29.43 -39.61 18.12
N SER A 163 -30.20 -40.70 17.94
CA SER A 163 -30.99 -40.89 16.72
C SER A 163 -32.04 -39.79 16.58
N LEU A 164 -32.12 -39.20 15.37
CA LEU A 164 -33.03 -38.09 15.09
C LEU A 164 -34.50 -38.51 15.17
N ASN A 165 -34.78 -39.80 14.95
CA ASN A 165 -36.12 -40.38 15.05
C ASN A 165 -36.70 -40.26 16.48
N ARG A 166 -35.86 -40.07 17.51
CA ARG A 166 -36.31 -39.91 18.91
C ARG A 166 -36.88 -38.52 19.21
N PHE A 167 -36.64 -37.56 18.33
CA PHE A 167 -37.07 -36.17 18.50
C PHE A 167 -38.25 -35.81 17.60
N GLU A 168 -38.77 -36.77 16.83
CA GLU A 168 -39.96 -36.58 16.01
C GLU A 168 -41.16 -36.25 16.91
N SER A 169 -41.73 -35.06 16.72
CA SER A 169 -42.95 -34.68 17.41
C SER A 169 -44.15 -35.38 16.75
N THR A 170 -45.07 -35.92 17.54
CA THR A 170 -46.26 -36.63 17.05
C THR A 170 -47.21 -35.76 16.22
N ASN A 171 -46.97 -34.44 16.16
CA ASN A 171 -47.81 -33.45 15.47
C ASN A 171 -47.21 -32.97 14.13
N CYS A 172 -45.97 -33.32 13.78
CA CYS A 172 -45.33 -32.86 12.55
C CYS A 172 -45.51 -33.89 11.42
N LYS A 173 -45.88 -33.43 10.21
CA LYS A 173 -46.13 -34.30 9.05
C LYS A 173 -44.85 -34.86 8.40
N GLU A 174 -43.70 -34.25 8.67
CA GLU A 174 -42.40 -34.63 8.08
C GLU A 174 -41.34 -34.90 9.17
N SER A 175 -40.48 -35.90 8.92
CA SER A 175 -39.35 -36.21 9.82
C SER A 175 -38.37 -35.02 9.93
N ILE A 176 -37.75 -34.83 11.10
CA ILE A 176 -36.71 -33.82 11.34
C ILE A 176 -35.59 -33.93 10.30
N SER A 177 -35.20 -35.15 9.93
CA SER A 177 -34.19 -35.40 8.90
C SER A 177 -34.60 -34.86 7.53
N ASN A 178 -35.88 -34.99 7.13
CA ASN A 178 -36.38 -34.41 5.87
C ASN A 178 -36.36 -32.89 5.92
N ARG A 179 -36.81 -32.29 7.02
CA ARG A 179 -36.80 -30.83 7.20
C ARG A 179 -35.39 -30.26 7.10
N ILE A 180 -34.40 -30.88 7.76
CA ILE A 180 -32.98 -30.49 7.65
C ILE A 180 -32.50 -30.52 6.19
N ILE A 181 -32.83 -31.59 5.45
CA ILE A 181 -32.47 -31.72 4.03
C ILE A 181 -33.14 -30.61 3.21
N GLU A 182 -34.43 -30.38 3.42
CA GLU A 182 -35.21 -29.40 2.66
C GLU A 182 -34.70 -27.97 2.89
N VAL A 183 -34.41 -27.58 4.14
CA VAL A 183 -33.84 -26.26 4.43
C VAL A 183 -32.41 -26.12 3.88
N CYS A 184 -31.62 -27.20 3.84
CA CYS A 184 -30.31 -27.19 3.21
C CYS A 184 -30.42 -27.03 1.69
N ASP A 185 -31.30 -27.80 1.02
CA ASP A 185 -31.51 -27.75 -0.44
C ASP A 185 -32.03 -26.37 -0.89
N LYS A 186 -33.04 -25.82 -0.19
CA LYS A 186 -33.61 -24.51 -0.50
C LYS A 186 -32.63 -23.33 -0.31
N ASN A 187 -31.56 -23.50 0.47
CA ASN A 187 -30.67 -22.40 0.86
C ASN A 187 -29.18 -22.62 0.54
N HIS A 188 -28.78 -23.77 -0.01
CA HIS A 188 -27.36 -24.07 -0.24
C HIS A 188 -26.69 -23.18 -1.30
N CYS A 189 -27.44 -22.48 -2.16
CA CYS A 189 -26.91 -21.63 -3.22
C CYS A 189 -27.03 -20.11 -2.90
N TYR A 190 -27.35 -19.72 -1.65
CA TYR A 190 -27.49 -18.31 -1.25
C TYR A 190 -26.14 -17.56 -1.22
N ASP A 191 -25.11 -18.15 -0.62
CA ASP A 191 -23.78 -17.55 -0.43
C ASP A 191 -22.71 -18.64 -0.21
N SER A 192 -21.44 -18.32 -0.51
CA SER A 192 -20.32 -19.27 -0.45
C SER A 192 -20.01 -19.83 0.95
N ILE A 193 -20.27 -19.07 2.03
CA ILE A 193 -20.08 -19.54 3.41
C ILE A 193 -21.27 -20.41 3.81
N CYS A 194 -22.49 -19.98 3.50
CA CYS A 194 -23.70 -20.80 3.69
C CYS A 194 -23.56 -22.15 3.00
N LEU A 195 -23.14 -22.17 1.73
CA LEU A 195 -22.87 -23.38 0.96
C LEU A 195 -21.94 -24.35 1.70
N LYS A 196 -20.83 -23.84 2.26
CA LYS A 196 -19.87 -24.67 3.01
C LYS A 196 -20.48 -25.30 4.26
N ILE A 197 -21.37 -24.58 4.95
CA ILE A 197 -22.02 -25.03 6.19
C ILE A 197 -23.15 -26.02 5.88
N THR A 198 -24.02 -25.70 4.92
CA THR A 198 -25.16 -26.55 4.53
C THR A 198 -24.68 -27.89 3.95
N ILE A 199 -23.65 -27.89 3.09
CA ILE A 199 -23.00 -29.13 2.63
C ILE A 199 -22.54 -29.97 3.81
N LYS A 200 -21.95 -29.33 4.84
CA LYS A 200 -21.41 -30.04 5.99
C LYS A 200 -22.52 -30.65 6.85
N ILE A 201 -23.64 -29.94 7.06
CA ILE A 201 -24.82 -30.47 7.75
C ILE A 201 -25.40 -31.65 6.96
N TRP A 202 -25.68 -31.44 5.68
CA TRP A 202 -26.36 -32.40 4.83
C TRP A 202 -25.53 -33.68 4.62
N SER A 203 -24.24 -33.54 4.26
CA SER A 203 -23.35 -34.69 4.11
C SER A 203 -23.19 -35.48 5.41
N GLN A 204 -23.10 -34.82 6.57
CA GLN A 204 -23.08 -35.52 7.85
C GLN A 204 -24.38 -36.27 8.08
N LEU A 205 -25.53 -35.60 7.93
CA LEU A 205 -26.85 -36.21 8.15
C LEU A 205 -27.04 -37.51 7.36
N VAL A 206 -26.75 -37.50 6.05
CA VAL A 206 -26.96 -38.69 5.20
C VAL A 206 -25.92 -39.78 5.40
N THR A 207 -24.80 -39.49 6.07
CA THR A 207 -23.76 -40.45 6.41
C THR A 207 -23.81 -40.91 7.87
N ARG A 208 -24.81 -40.44 8.65
CA ARG A 208 -25.05 -40.89 10.02
C ARG A 208 -25.47 -42.36 10.04
N ALA A 209 -25.01 -43.09 11.06
CA ALA A 209 -25.30 -44.51 11.22
C ALA A 209 -26.81 -44.85 11.22
N ASP A 210 -27.67 -43.97 11.75
CA ASP A 210 -29.12 -44.19 11.79
C ASP A 210 -29.88 -43.77 10.51
N GLN A 211 -29.19 -43.15 9.55
CA GLN A 211 -29.80 -42.59 8.33
C GLN A 211 -29.14 -43.11 7.04
N ILE A 212 -27.97 -43.75 7.14
CA ILE A 212 -27.12 -44.08 5.99
C ILE A 212 -27.79 -45.04 5.00
N GLU A 213 -28.42 -46.11 5.50
CA GLU A 213 -29.06 -47.13 4.67
C GLU A 213 -30.21 -46.55 3.82
N SER A 214 -30.97 -45.61 4.39
CA SER A 214 -32.17 -45.06 3.75
C SER A 214 -31.90 -43.80 2.92
N ARG A 215 -30.80 -43.06 3.17
CA ARG A 215 -30.63 -41.71 2.59
C ARG A 215 -29.37 -41.50 1.76
N MET A 216 -28.26 -42.20 2.02
CA MET A 216 -27.00 -41.90 1.35
C MET A 216 -27.07 -42.14 -0.17
N LYS A 217 -27.47 -43.36 -0.57
CA LYS A 217 -27.58 -43.74 -1.99
C LYS A 217 -28.58 -42.85 -2.75
N PRO A 218 -29.82 -42.63 -2.26
CA PRO A 218 -30.75 -41.70 -2.92
C PRO A 218 -30.21 -40.29 -3.09
N THR A 219 -29.49 -39.77 -2.08
CA THR A 219 -28.90 -38.42 -2.14
C THR A 219 -27.79 -38.36 -3.19
N ILE A 220 -26.93 -39.38 -3.29
CA ILE A 220 -25.89 -39.46 -4.33
C ILE A 220 -26.53 -39.49 -5.72
N THR A 221 -27.52 -40.34 -5.95
CA THR A 221 -28.23 -40.42 -7.24
C THR A 221 -28.85 -39.08 -7.62
N MET A 222 -29.55 -38.44 -6.68
CA MET A 222 -30.12 -37.09 -6.88
C MET A 222 -29.03 -36.06 -7.24
N CYS A 223 -27.87 -36.09 -6.59
CA CYS A 223 -26.78 -35.17 -6.92
C CYS A 223 -26.28 -35.41 -8.35
N LEU A 224 -26.09 -36.67 -8.76
CA LEU A 224 -25.63 -37.01 -10.09
C LEU A 224 -26.61 -36.55 -11.16
N ASP A 225 -27.90 -36.83 -10.97
CA ASP A 225 -28.95 -36.48 -11.92
C ASP A 225 -29.05 -34.94 -12.06
N LYS A 226 -29.07 -34.20 -10.94
CA LYS A 226 -29.10 -32.73 -10.96
C LYS A 226 -27.83 -32.13 -11.59
N ILE A 227 -26.64 -32.68 -11.34
CA ILE A 227 -25.39 -32.18 -11.96
C ILE A 227 -25.45 -32.36 -13.47
N ILE A 228 -25.85 -33.54 -13.95
CA ILE A 228 -25.96 -33.84 -15.38
C ILE A 228 -27.03 -32.96 -16.03
N GLU A 229 -28.19 -32.84 -15.40
CA GLU A 229 -29.29 -31.98 -15.85
C GLU A 229 -28.82 -30.52 -16.00
N TYR A 230 -28.21 -29.95 -14.98
CA TYR A 230 -27.76 -28.55 -14.99
C TYR A 230 -26.57 -28.32 -15.94
N PHE A 231 -25.71 -29.31 -16.11
CA PHE A 231 -24.62 -29.24 -17.08
C PHE A 231 -25.17 -29.23 -18.53
N ILE A 232 -26.06 -30.16 -18.86
CA ILE A 232 -26.69 -30.24 -20.20
C ILE A 232 -27.53 -29.00 -20.49
N ALA A 233 -28.26 -28.51 -19.49
CA ALA A 233 -29.10 -27.32 -19.60
C ALA A 233 -28.30 -26.00 -19.62
N MET A 234 -26.97 -26.04 -19.49
CA MET A 234 -26.09 -24.86 -19.40
C MET A 234 -26.55 -23.87 -18.32
N GLU A 235 -27.03 -24.40 -17.19
CA GLU A 235 -27.49 -23.57 -16.08
C GLU A 235 -26.34 -22.89 -15.33
N ASP A 236 -26.68 -21.97 -14.42
CA ASP A 236 -25.72 -21.33 -13.54
C ASP A 236 -24.86 -22.38 -12.80
N SER A 237 -23.57 -22.33 -13.11
CA SER A 237 -22.53 -23.20 -12.55
C SER A 237 -22.47 -23.21 -11.01
N ARG A 238 -23.04 -22.22 -10.32
CA ARG A 238 -23.27 -22.26 -8.86
C ARG A 238 -24.13 -23.45 -8.45
N LYS A 239 -25.17 -23.79 -9.21
CA LYS A 239 -26.04 -24.95 -8.93
C LYS A 239 -25.28 -26.26 -9.05
N ILE A 240 -24.48 -26.43 -10.12
CA ILE A 240 -23.58 -27.59 -10.27
C ILE A 240 -22.64 -27.69 -9.06
N ASN A 241 -22.02 -26.59 -8.66
CA ASN A 241 -21.13 -26.54 -7.51
C ASN A 241 -21.81 -26.88 -6.17
N CYS A 242 -23.10 -26.57 -6.01
CA CYS A 242 -23.89 -26.92 -4.82
C CYS A 242 -23.93 -28.46 -4.64
N TYR A 243 -24.32 -29.21 -5.67
CA TYR A 243 -24.43 -30.67 -5.61
C TYR A 243 -23.07 -31.37 -5.69
N LEU A 244 -22.14 -30.83 -6.49
CA LEU A 244 -20.78 -31.36 -6.55
C LEU A 244 -20.08 -31.22 -5.19
N GLY A 245 -20.26 -30.09 -4.51
CA GLY A 245 -19.78 -29.88 -3.15
C GLY A 245 -20.42 -30.83 -2.13
N LEU A 246 -21.71 -31.16 -2.29
CA LEU A 246 -22.38 -32.16 -1.46
C LEU A 246 -21.79 -33.56 -1.66
N LEU A 247 -21.54 -33.99 -2.90
CA LEU A 247 -20.82 -35.24 -3.19
C LEU A 247 -19.44 -35.27 -2.52
N VAL A 248 -18.67 -34.19 -2.63
CA VAL A 248 -17.38 -34.03 -1.93
C VAL A 248 -17.55 -34.19 -0.41
N GLY A 249 -18.63 -33.66 0.16
CA GLY A 249 -18.98 -33.84 1.57
C GLY A 249 -19.32 -35.28 1.93
N ILE A 250 -20.17 -35.95 1.15
CA ILE A 250 -20.57 -37.35 1.38
C ILE A 250 -19.34 -38.27 1.33
N PHE A 251 -18.51 -38.14 0.30
CA PHE A 251 -17.26 -38.90 0.18
C PHE A 251 -16.20 -38.52 1.23
N LYS A 252 -16.41 -37.44 2.00
CA LYS A 252 -15.56 -37.09 3.14
C LYS A 252 -15.95 -37.83 4.42
N GLU A 253 -17.25 -37.87 4.69
CA GLU A 253 -17.78 -38.28 5.99
C GLU A 253 -18.29 -39.73 5.98
N GLY A 254 -18.67 -40.25 4.81
CA GLY A 254 -19.28 -41.57 4.68
C GLY A 254 -18.31 -42.74 4.85
N PRO A 255 -18.82 -43.94 5.16
CA PRO A 255 -18.01 -45.13 5.34
C PRO A 255 -17.42 -45.61 4.02
N ARG A 256 -16.13 -45.96 4.06
CA ARG A 256 -15.34 -46.37 2.90
C ARG A 256 -15.96 -47.54 2.13
N GLN A 257 -16.41 -48.57 2.85
CA GLN A 257 -16.89 -49.82 2.23
C GLN A 257 -18.08 -49.56 1.29
N GLU A 258 -19.05 -48.78 1.73
CA GLU A 258 -20.22 -48.44 0.92
C GLU A 258 -19.87 -47.51 -0.26
N LEU A 259 -19.00 -46.53 -0.01
CA LEU A 259 -18.60 -45.54 -1.02
C LEU A 259 -17.61 -46.09 -2.06
N SER A 260 -16.89 -47.17 -1.76
CA SER A 260 -15.91 -47.78 -2.67
C SER A 260 -16.56 -48.36 -3.93
N ASN A 261 -17.75 -48.92 -3.82
CA ASN A 261 -18.49 -49.46 -4.97
C ASN A 261 -19.20 -48.34 -5.75
N ILE A 262 -19.85 -47.42 -5.02
CA ILE A 262 -20.56 -46.28 -5.64
C ILE A 262 -19.61 -45.33 -6.35
N GLY A 263 -18.35 -45.24 -5.90
CA GLY A 263 -17.34 -44.36 -6.48
C GLY A 263 -17.05 -44.62 -7.96
N VAL A 264 -17.18 -45.87 -8.42
CA VAL A 264 -17.01 -46.23 -9.84
C VAL A 264 -18.09 -45.56 -10.68
N ASP A 265 -19.37 -45.76 -10.32
CA ASP A 265 -20.52 -45.16 -11.01
C ASP A 265 -20.44 -43.62 -11.04
N VAL A 266 -19.95 -43.01 -9.96
CA VAL A 266 -19.79 -41.55 -9.85
C VAL A 266 -18.73 -41.04 -10.83
N ILE A 267 -17.59 -41.73 -10.95
CA ILE A 267 -16.54 -41.37 -11.91
C ILE A 267 -17.05 -41.52 -13.34
N ASP A 268 -17.74 -42.61 -13.66
CA ASP A 268 -18.26 -42.83 -15.02
C ASP A 268 -19.25 -41.76 -15.44
N LYS A 269 -20.21 -41.45 -14.56
CA LYS A 269 -21.22 -40.42 -14.81
C LYS A 269 -20.65 -39.01 -14.88
N LEU A 270 -19.58 -38.69 -14.14
CA LEU A 270 -19.01 -37.33 -14.06
C LEU A 270 -17.67 -37.17 -14.77
N SER A 271 -17.26 -38.15 -15.58
CA SER A 271 -15.98 -38.14 -16.32
C SER A 271 -15.78 -36.90 -17.19
N PHE A 272 -16.87 -36.33 -17.73
CA PHE A 272 -16.85 -35.09 -18.51
C PHE A 272 -16.36 -33.86 -17.74
N LEU A 273 -16.41 -33.85 -16.40
CA LEU A 273 -15.88 -32.77 -15.55
C LEU A 273 -14.38 -32.92 -15.25
N MET A 274 -13.80 -34.10 -15.51
CA MET A 274 -12.42 -34.44 -15.16
C MET A 274 -11.39 -34.00 -16.21
N ASP A 275 -11.85 -33.59 -17.39
CA ASP A 275 -11.02 -32.94 -18.40
C ASP A 275 -10.99 -31.43 -18.19
N PHE A 276 -9.94 -30.94 -17.52
CA PHE A 276 -9.77 -29.52 -17.24
C PHE A 276 -9.41 -28.67 -18.46
N GLN A 277 -9.18 -29.28 -19.63
CA GLN A 277 -8.94 -28.60 -20.91
C GLN A 277 -10.23 -28.23 -21.65
N VAL A 278 -11.36 -28.84 -21.30
CA VAL A 278 -12.67 -28.46 -21.82
C VAL A 278 -13.04 -27.07 -21.27
N LYS A 279 -13.35 -26.14 -22.17
CA LYS A 279 -13.55 -24.69 -21.96
C LYS A 279 -14.77 -24.31 -21.08
N ASP A 280 -14.90 -24.89 -19.88
CA ASP A 280 -15.80 -24.34 -18.87
C ASP A 280 -14.99 -23.52 -17.86
N ASP A 281 -15.15 -22.19 -17.93
CA ASP A 281 -14.46 -21.14 -17.15
C ASP A 281 -14.82 -21.14 -15.64
N ASN A 282 -15.18 -22.28 -15.05
CA ASN A 282 -15.52 -22.35 -13.62
C ASN A 282 -14.41 -22.99 -12.77
N ASP A 283 -13.56 -22.13 -12.21
CA ASP A 283 -12.52 -22.45 -11.23
C ASP A 283 -13.02 -23.27 -10.04
N ILE A 284 -14.22 -22.96 -9.52
CA ILE A 284 -14.81 -23.65 -8.36
C ILE A 284 -15.18 -25.09 -8.73
N THR A 285 -15.73 -25.31 -9.92
CA THR A 285 -16.06 -26.65 -10.43
C THR A 285 -14.81 -27.51 -10.51
N LYS A 286 -13.71 -26.97 -11.05
CA LYS A 286 -12.42 -27.67 -11.11
C LYS A 286 -11.88 -28.00 -9.71
N ILE A 287 -11.94 -27.06 -8.77
CA ILE A 287 -11.52 -27.27 -7.38
C ILE A 287 -12.34 -28.37 -6.70
N LEU A 288 -13.67 -28.36 -6.87
CA LEU A 288 -14.56 -29.36 -6.28
C LEU A 288 -14.39 -30.73 -6.94
N THR A 289 -14.21 -30.78 -8.26
CA THR A 289 -13.92 -32.01 -8.99
C THR A 289 -12.61 -32.63 -8.51
N THR A 290 -11.54 -31.84 -8.39
CA THR A 290 -10.25 -32.28 -7.84
C THR A 290 -10.40 -32.87 -6.43
N LYS A 291 -11.22 -32.25 -5.57
CA LYS A 291 -11.51 -32.76 -4.23
C LYS A 291 -12.35 -34.04 -4.26
N LEU A 292 -13.28 -34.17 -5.20
CA LEU A 292 -14.13 -35.34 -5.33
C LEU A 292 -13.31 -36.56 -5.77
N VAL A 293 -12.55 -36.43 -6.86
CA VAL A 293 -11.72 -37.52 -7.41
C VAL A 293 -10.68 -37.99 -6.39
N GLN A 294 -10.06 -37.05 -5.63
CA GLN A 294 -9.18 -37.40 -4.51
C GLN A 294 -9.89 -38.31 -3.49
N ARG A 295 -11.13 -37.98 -3.10
CA ARG A 295 -11.86 -38.74 -2.08
C ARG A 295 -12.35 -40.09 -2.58
N ILE A 296 -12.74 -40.17 -3.85
CA ILE A 296 -13.10 -41.43 -4.50
C ILE A 296 -11.88 -42.36 -4.57
N GLY A 297 -10.70 -41.85 -4.96
CA GLY A 297 -9.46 -42.66 -4.91
C GLY A 297 -9.14 -43.16 -3.50
N LEU A 298 -9.43 -42.36 -2.48
CA LEU A 298 -9.33 -42.76 -1.08
C LEU A 298 -10.48 -43.69 -0.62
N SER A 299 -11.60 -43.82 -1.33
CA SER A 299 -12.60 -44.83 -1.00
C SER A 299 -12.21 -46.20 -1.55
N PHE A 300 -11.60 -46.25 -2.73
CA PHE A 300 -11.09 -47.50 -3.33
C PHE A 300 -9.99 -48.13 -2.47
N LEU A 301 -9.02 -47.33 -2.00
CA LEU A 301 -7.86 -47.84 -1.28
C LEU A 301 -8.09 -47.91 0.25
N LYS A 302 -7.87 -49.07 0.90
CA LYS A 302 -7.84 -49.17 2.38
C LYS A 302 -6.74 -48.26 2.95
N PRO A 303 -6.96 -47.62 4.12
CA PRO A 303 -5.87 -46.99 4.86
C PRO A 303 -4.78 -48.02 5.18
N ARG A 304 -3.55 -47.75 4.74
CA ARG A 304 -2.38 -48.62 4.94
C ARG A 304 -1.33 -47.89 5.78
N ASN A 305 -0.62 -48.63 6.65
CA ASN A 305 0.63 -48.14 7.21
C ASN A 305 1.78 -48.63 6.33
N VAL A 306 2.06 -47.90 5.25
CA VAL A 306 3.13 -48.24 4.33
C VAL A 306 4.49 -48.25 5.06
N LYS A 307 5.19 -49.40 5.04
CA LYS A 307 6.53 -49.59 5.60
C LYS A 307 7.63 -49.08 4.66
N TRP A 308 7.39 -49.12 3.35
CA TRP A 308 8.32 -48.68 2.31
C TRP A 308 8.60 -47.17 2.33
N LYS A 309 7.71 -46.35 2.92
CA LYS A 309 7.94 -44.91 3.03
C LYS A 309 9.16 -44.66 3.92
N TYR A 310 9.91 -43.61 3.61
CA TYR A 310 10.97 -43.17 4.50
C TYR A 310 10.37 -42.64 5.82
N SER A 311 10.86 -43.13 6.94
CA SER A 311 10.47 -42.66 8.28
C SER A 311 11.68 -42.67 9.21
N ARG A 312 12.07 -41.48 9.68
CA ARG A 312 13.14 -41.29 10.67
C ARG A 312 12.76 -41.70 12.10
N GLY A 313 11.50 -42.10 12.35
CA GLY A 313 11.01 -42.48 13.69
C GLY A 313 10.73 -41.30 14.66
N PHE A 314 11.39 -40.16 14.50
CA PHE A 314 11.25 -39.00 15.40
C PHE A 314 10.66 -37.77 14.70
N ARG A 315 9.37 -37.48 14.93
CA ARG A 315 8.68 -36.30 14.38
C ARG A 315 8.82 -35.04 15.24
N SER A 316 9.00 -35.19 16.55
CA SER A 316 9.20 -34.07 17.49
C SER A 316 10.69 -33.68 17.55
N LEU A 317 10.97 -32.38 17.50
CA LEU A 317 12.32 -31.84 17.70
C LEU A 317 12.90 -32.27 19.06
N GLU A 318 12.05 -32.34 20.08
CA GLU A 318 12.43 -32.81 21.42
C GLU A 318 12.95 -34.25 21.40
N ASN A 319 12.32 -35.13 20.62
CA ASN A 319 12.76 -36.52 20.50
C ASN A 319 14.07 -36.62 19.72
N THR A 320 14.24 -35.79 18.67
CA THR A 320 15.52 -35.67 17.95
C THR A 320 16.66 -35.22 18.87
N LEU A 321 16.41 -34.24 19.74
CA LEU A 321 17.39 -33.73 20.70
C LEU A 321 17.69 -34.74 21.82
N LYS A 322 16.69 -35.52 22.27
CA LYS A 322 16.88 -36.61 23.24
C LYS A 322 17.71 -37.75 22.66
N ALA A 323 17.44 -38.15 21.42
CA ALA A 323 18.22 -39.18 20.72
C ALA A 323 19.70 -38.77 20.57
N ARG A 324 19.99 -37.50 20.22
CA ARG A 324 21.36 -36.96 20.15
C ARG A 324 22.11 -36.93 21.49
N LYS A 325 21.41 -36.97 22.63
CA LYS A 325 22.04 -37.03 23.96
C LYS A 325 22.36 -38.46 24.38
N ASN A 326 21.69 -39.45 23.79
CA ASN A 326 21.85 -40.86 24.08
C ASN A 326 22.40 -41.57 22.83
N ASP A 327 23.66 -41.27 22.45
CA ASP A 327 24.35 -41.85 21.27
C ASP A 327 24.44 -43.39 21.27
N ASN A 328 24.05 -44.06 22.36
CA ASN A 328 24.09 -45.52 22.49
C ASN A 328 22.81 -46.26 22.04
N ILE A 329 21.67 -45.59 21.81
CA ILE A 329 20.43 -46.30 21.44
C ILE A 329 20.29 -46.46 19.91
N ILE A 330 21.01 -45.65 19.12
CA ILE A 330 20.87 -45.65 17.65
C ILE A 330 21.55 -46.88 17.02
N LYS A 331 22.54 -47.49 17.68
CA LYS A 331 23.22 -48.68 17.15
C LYS A 331 22.46 -49.99 17.36
N GLU A 332 21.57 -50.07 18.34
CA GLU A 332 20.83 -51.32 18.62
C GLU A 332 19.57 -51.47 17.74
N GLU A 333 19.00 -50.38 17.19
CA GLU A 333 17.82 -50.45 16.30
C GLU A 333 18.16 -50.57 14.79
N GLU A 334 19.43 -50.37 14.39
CA GLU A 334 19.87 -50.55 13.00
C GLU A 334 20.23 -52.01 12.65
N GLU A 335 20.59 -52.85 13.64
CA GLU A 335 20.95 -54.26 13.39
C GLU A 335 19.76 -55.24 13.35
N GLU A 336 18.53 -54.82 13.73
CA GLU A 336 17.35 -55.72 13.74
C GLU A 336 16.42 -55.58 12.51
N LYS A 337 16.72 -54.74 11.51
CA LYS A 337 15.83 -54.54 10.33
C LYS A 337 16.23 -55.27 9.05
N ASP A 338 17.33 -56.01 9.07
CA ASP A 338 17.81 -56.78 7.91
C ASP A 338 17.31 -58.24 7.85
N ASN A 339 16.43 -58.66 8.77
CA ASN A 339 15.74 -59.95 8.66
C ASN A 339 14.34 -59.78 8.09
N GLU A 340 14.26 -60.02 6.78
CA GLU A 340 13.16 -60.60 6.00
C GLU A 340 11.80 -60.73 6.72
N ASP A 341 10.91 -59.78 6.42
CA ASP A 341 9.51 -60.06 6.11
C ASP A 341 9.17 -59.19 4.89
N ILE A 342 9.33 -59.77 3.69
CA ILE A 342 8.73 -59.25 2.45
C ILE A 342 7.22 -59.20 2.71
N ASP A 343 6.60 -58.02 2.58
CA ASP A 343 5.17 -57.82 2.82
C ASP A 343 4.36 -58.84 1.98
N GLU A 344 3.66 -59.77 2.63
CA GLU A 344 2.65 -60.65 2.02
C GLU A 344 1.39 -59.89 1.51
N GLU A 345 1.43 -58.55 1.39
CA GLU A 345 0.33 -57.71 0.89
C GLU A 345 0.73 -56.78 -0.29
N ASP A 346 1.50 -57.29 -1.25
CA ASP A 346 1.85 -56.55 -2.48
C ASP A 346 0.67 -56.30 -3.44
N SER A 347 -0.51 -56.88 -3.17
CA SER A 347 -1.73 -56.58 -3.94
C SER A 347 -2.47 -55.37 -3.38
N LEU A 348 -2.90 -54.45 -4.25
CA LEU A 348 -3.84 -53.40 -3.88
C LEU A 348 -5.22 -54.01 -3.55
N ASP A 349 -5.87 -53.54 -2.48
CA ASP A 349 -7.24 -53.93 -2.11
C ASP A 349 -8.27 -53.22 -3.02
N CYS A 350 -8.17 -53.45 -4.32
CA CYS A 350 -9.04 -52.90 -5.36
C CYS A 350 -9.40 -54.00 -6.36
N ASN A 351 -10.63 -53.99 -6.86
CA ASN A 351 -10.98 -54.80 -8.03
C ASN A 351 -10.43 -54.15 -9.32
N GLU A 352 -10.46 -54.88 -10.44
CA GLU A 352 -9.91 -54.38 -11.71
C GLU A 352 -10.55 -53.06 -12.16
N GLU A 353 -11.85 -52.90 -11.95
CA GLU A 353 -12.60 -51.69 -12.33
C GLU A 353 -12.17 -50.47 -11.49
N GLN A 354 -12.02 -50.65 -10.17
CA GLN A 354 -11.52 -49.62 -9.26
C GLN A 354 -10.08 -49.23 -9.59
N LEU A 355 -9.23 -50.19 -9.99
CA LEU A 355 -7.86 -49.93 -10.41
C LEU A 355 -7.83 -49.05 -11.68
N GLN A 356 -8.65 -49.37 -12.67
CA GLN A 356 -8.79 -48.52 -13.88
C GLN A 356 -9.24 -47.10 -13.53
N LYS A 357 -10.25 -46.95 -12.65
CA LYS A 357 -10.68 -45.61 -12.21
C LYS A 357 -9.60 -44.88 -11.41
N LEU A 358 -8.79 -45.61 -10.63
CA LEU A 358 -7.68 -45.03 -9.86
C LEU A 358 -6.62 -44.43 -10.78
N GLU A 359 -6.28 -45.08 -11.90
CA GLU A 359 -5.35 -44.52 -12.90
C GLU A 359 -5.89 -43.23 -13.51
N ILE A 360 -7.18 -43.19 -13.87
CA ILE A 360 -7.83 -41.97 -14.37
C ILE A 360 -7.75 -40.86 -13.31
N ILE A 361 -8.03 -41.18 -12.04
CA ILE A 361 -7.94 -40.21 -10.94
C ILE A 361 -6.51 -39.67 -10.81
N LEU A 362 -5.48 -40.53 -10.85
CA LEU A 362 -4.08 -40.10 -10.78
C LEU A 362 -3.71 -39.21 -11.98
N ALA A 363 -4.14 -39.55 -13.19
CA ALA A 363 -3.94 -38.75 -14.38
C ALA A 363 -4.62 -37.37 -14.27
N THR A 364 -5.87 -37.30 -13.78
CA THR A 364 -6.57 -36.03 -13.54
C THR A 364 -5.84 -35.18 -12.51
N LEU A 365 -5.32 -35.77 -11.43
CA LEU A 365 -4.57 -35.04 -10.41
C LEU A 365 -3.21 -34.53 -10.95
N LEU A 366 -2.48 -35.33 -11.73
CA LEU A 366 -1.24 -34.92 -12.39
C LEU A 366 -1.51 -33.78 -13.38
N ASN A 367 -2.57 -33.86 -14.19
CA ASN A 367 -3.01 -32.77 -15.07
C ASN A 367 -3.37 -31.51 -14.27
N GLY A 368 -4.04 -31.67 -13.13
CA GLY A 368 -4.39 -30.58 -12.23
C GLY A 368 -3.19 -29.86 -11.60
N LEU A 369 -1.98 -30.42 -11.61
CA LEU A 369 -0.76 -29.71 -11.21
C LEU A 369 -0.39 -28.60 -12.20
N ARG A 370 -0.90 -28.64 -13.44
CA ARG A 370 -0.60 -27.68 -14.50
C ARG A 370 -1.76 -26.75 -14.81
N ASP A 371 -2.81 -26.80 -14.00
CA ASP A 371 -3.97 -25.93 -14.20
C ASP A 371 -3.62 -24.46 -13.85
N PRO A 372 -4.12 -23.45 -14.61
CA PRO A 372 -3.87 -22.04 -14.33
C PRO A 372 -4.29 -21.59 -12.93
N VAL A 373 -5.29 -22.23 -12.32
CA VAL A 373 -5.82 -21.89 -11.01
C VAL A 373 -4.96 -22.49 -9.90
N SER A 374 -4.31 -21.64 -9.10
CA SER A 374 -3.41 -22.08 -8.00
C SER A 374 -4.10 -22.97 -6.96
N PHE A 375 -5.40 -22.78 -6.72
CA PHE A 375 -6.17 -23.65 -5.83
C PHE A 375 -6.33 -25.07 -6.40
N VAL A 376 -6.48 -25.23 -7.71
CA VAL A 376 -6.52 -26.56 -8.35
C VAL A 376 -5.16 -27.24 -8.15
N ARG A 377 -4.05 -26.57 -8.49
CA ARG A 377 -2.68 -27.08 -8.27
C ARG A 377 -2.45 -27.54 -6.83
N ASN A 378 -2.83 -26.71 -5.85
CA ASN A 378 -2.74 -27.02 -4.43
C ASN A 378 -3.56 -28.24 -3.99
N ASN A 379 -4.81 -28.37 -4.48
CA ASN A 379 -5.65 -29.51 -4.14
C ASN A 379 -5.16 -30.79 -4.83
N SER A 380 -4.63 -30.68 -6.05
CA SER A 380 -4.04 -31.79 -6.80
C SER A 380 -2.79 -32.34 -6.13
N ALA A 381 -1.85 -31.48 -5.71
CA ALA A 381 -0.66 -31.87 -4.96
C ALA A 381 -1.02 -32.61 -3.64
N LYS A 382 -1.96 -32.05 -2.87
CA LYS A 382 -2.52 -32.70 -1.67
C LYS A 382 -3.25 -33.99 -2.01
N GLY A 383 -3.90 -34.02 -3.17
CA GLY A 383 -4.56 -35.17 -3.80
C GLY A 383 -3.62 -36.35 -3.89
N LEU A 384 -2.59 -36.18 -4.71
CA LEU A 384 -1.53 -37.14 -4.97
C LEU A 384 -0.90 -37.60 -3.66
N GLY A 385 -0.47 -36.67 -2.81
CA GLY A 385 0.12 -37.02 -1.51
C GLY A 385 -0.80 -37.86 -0.60
N ARG A 386 -2.13 -37.73 -0.66
CA ARG A 386 -3.02 -38.61 0.13
C ARG A 386 -3.25 -39.97 -0.51
N VAL A 387 -3.37 -40.02 -1.84
CA VAL A 387 -3.60 -41.27 -2.57
C VAL A 387 -2.34 -42.14 -2.52
N THR A 388 -1.17 -41.57 -2.79
CA THR A 388 0.14 -42.24 -2.70
C THR A 388 0.40 -42.88 -1.34
N ALA A 389 -0.14 -42.31 -0.26
CA ALA A 389 -0.04 -42.89 1.09
C ALA A 389 -0.67 -44.28 1.25
N ARG A 390 -1.43 -44.76 0.26
CA ARG A 390 -2.11 -46.06 0.27
C ARG A 390 -1.68 -46.98 -0.87
N LEU A 391 -0.74 -46.54 -1.72
CA LEU A 391 -0.23 -47.31 -2.85
C LEU A 391 0.91 -48.25 -2.41
N THR A 392 1.22 -49.23 -3.26
CA THR A 392 2.47 -50.01 -3.13
C THR A 392 3.66 -49.16 -3.57
N LYS A 393 4.87 -49.66 -3.32
CA LYS A 393 6.11 -48.93 -3.60
C LYS A 393 6.24 -48.55 -5.08
N ASP A 394 5.92 -49.47 -5.99
CA ASP A 394 6.10 -49.25 -7.43
C ASP A 394 5.14 -48.18 -7.97
N PHE A 395 3.85 -48.30 -7.65
CA PHE A 395 2.85 -47.26 -8.00
C PHE A 395 3.17 -45.90 -7.37
N ALA A 396 3.78 -45.89 -6.18
CA ALA A 396 4.21 -44.64 -5.56
C ALA A 396 5.40 -44.01 -6.30
N ASP A 397 6.40 -44.80 -6.73
CA ASP A 397 7.52 -44.29 -7.54
C ASP A 397 7.02 -43.79 -8.90
N ASP A 398 6.06 -44.47 -9.54
CA ASP A 398 5.44 -44.02 -10.79
C ASP A 398 4.76 -42.65 -10.66
N VAL A 399 4.05 -42.40 -9.55
CA VAL A 399 3.47 -41.08 -9.27
C VAL A 399 4.56 -40.01 -9.12
N VAL A 400 5.66 -40.34 -8.44
CA VAL A 400 6.80 -39.42 -8.29
C VAL A 400 7.46 -39.14 -9.64
N ASN A 401 7.68 -40.18 -10.47
CA ASN A 401 8.19 -40.04 -11.83
C ASN A 401 7.28 -39.17 -12.70
N GLY A 402 5.95 -39.34 -12.59
CA GLY A 402 4.97 -38.51 -13.27
C GLY A 402 5.02 -37.03 -12.86
N ILE A 403 5.38 -36.72 -11.61
CA ILE A 403 5.60 -35.33 -11.17
C ILE A 403 6.88 -34.76 -11.80
N PHE A 404 7.98 -35.52 -11.76
CA PHE A 404 9.27 -35.07 -12.31
C PHE A 404 9.17 -34.78 -13.82
N GLN A 405 8.65 -35.73 -14.59
CA GLN A 405 8.48 -35.59 -16.05
C GLN A 405 7.38 -34.58 -16.40
N GLY A 406 6.25 -34.62 -15.69
CA GLY A 406 5.09 -33.82 -16.06
C GLY A 406 5.21 -32.32 -15.78
N CYS A 407 6.04 -31.89 -14.82
CA CYS A 407 6.03 -30.52 -14.32
C CYS A 407 7.32 -29.72 -14.55
N PHE A 408 8.45 -30.36 -14.82
CA PHE A 408 9.77 -29.70 -14.81
C PHE A 408 10.54 -29.77 -16.14
N ASP A 409 9.95 -30.38 -17.17
CA ASP A 409 10.54 -30.46 -18.52
C ASP A 409 10.54 -29.08 -19.22
N ASP A 410 9.46 -28.31 -19.07
CA ASP A 410 9.33 -26.96 -19.63
C ASP A 410 9.61 -25.88 -18.58
N TYR A 411 10.22 -24.76 -18.98
CA TYR A 411 10.44 -23.60 -18.11
C TYR A 411 9.17 -22.74 -18.01
N ASP A 412 8.11 -23.31 -17.42
CA ASP A 412 6.78 -22.69 -17.26
C ASP A 412 6.40 -22.51 -15.77
N THR A 413 6.07 -21.29 -15.37
CA THR A 413 5.77 -20.97 -13.95
C THR A 413 4.60 -21.77 -13.38
N ILE A 414 3.55 -22.04 -14.17
CA ILE A 414 2.35 -22.73 -13.68
C ILE A 414 2.71 -24.17 -13.28
N SER A 415 3.37 -24.88 -14.19
CA SER A 415 3.80 -26.27 -14.04
C SER A 415 4.84 -26.41 -12.93
N TRP A 416 5.83 -25.52 -12.87
CA TRP A 416 6.83 -25.50 -11.81
C TRP A 416 6.23 -25.28 -10.43
N HIS A 417 5.24 -24.38 -10.30
CA HIS A 417 4.55 -24.17 -9.03
C HIS A 417 3.82 -25.43 -8.56
N GLY A 418 3.02 -26.05 -9.43
CA GLY A 418 2.30 -27.28 -9.10
C GLY A 418 3.23 -28.45 -8.78
N GLY A 419 4.28 -28.62 -9.57
CA GLY A 419 5.33 -29.62 -9.34
C GLY A 419 6.01 -29.41 -7.99
N CYS A 420 6.40 -28.18 -7.64
CA CYS A 420 7.04 -27.89 -6.36
C CYS A 420 6.12 -28.22 -5.17
N LEU A 421 4.83 -27.87 -5.25
CA LEU A 421 3.84 -28.22 -4.24
C LEU A 421 3.69 -29.74 -4.10
N ALA A 422 3.67 -30.47 -5.21
CA ALA A 422 3.58 -31.92 -5.21
C ALA A 422 4.82 -32.57 -4.59
N LEU A 423 6.03 -32.13 -4.98
CA LEU A 423 7.29 -32.60 -4.39
C LEU A 423 7.35 -32.31 -2.88
N ALA A 424 6.86 -31.16 -2.43
CA ALA A 424 6.79 -30.84 -1.01
C ALA A 424 5.83 -31.77 -0.25
N GLU A 425 4.64 -32.07 -0.80
CA GLU A 425 3.70 -33.04 -0.21
C GLU A 425 4.26 -34.47 -0.20
N MET A 426 4.94 -34.90 -1.26
CA MET A 426 5.61 -36.22 -1.30
C MET A 426 6.73 -36.31 -0.27
N THR A 427 7.54 -35.25 -0.17
CA THR A 427 8.65 -35.16 0.79
C THR A 427 8.14 -35.14 2.22
N TYR A 428 7.16 -34.29 2.53
CA TYR A 428 6.61 -34.16 3.89
C TYR A 428 6.05 -35.48 4.44
N ARG A 429 5.65 -36.39 3.54
CA ARG A 429 5.06 -37.69 3.88
C ARG A 429 6.05 -38.86 3.81
N GLY A 430 7.27 -38.62 3.34
CA GLY A 430 8.32 -39.65 3.18
C GLY A 430 8.15 -40.54 1.95
N PHE A 431 7.39 -40.11 0.94
CA PHE A 431 7.16 -40.89 -0.28
C PHE A 431 8.23 -40.66 -1.34
N LEU A 432 8.93 -39.52 -1.28
CA LEU A 432 10.14 -39.33 -2.04
C LEU A 432 11.27 -40.10 -1.34
N LEU A 433 11.79 -41.14 -1.98
CA LEU A 433 12.81 -42.01 -1.38
C LEU A 433 14.20 -41.34 -1.43
N PRO A 434 15.14 -41.70 -0.52
CA PRO A 434 16.43 -41.02 -0.40
C PRO A 434 17.26 -40.93 -1.68
N ASN A 435 17.17 -41.93 -2.58
CA ASN A 435 17.85 -41.92 -3.87
C ASN A 435 17.40 -40.76 -4.80
N ARG A 436 16.18 -40.24 -4.63
CA ARG A 436 15.63 -39.11 -5.40
C ARG A 436 15.95 -37.74 -4.78
N LEU A 437 16.58 -37.69 -3.60
CA LEU A 437 16.83 -36.44 -2.88
C LEU A 437 17.70 -35.47 -3.71
N GLY A 438 18.72 -35.97 -4.40
CA GLY A 438 19.59 -35.15 -5.25
C GLY A 438 18.85 -34.48 -6.42
N GLU A 439 17.94 -35.20 -7.08
CA GLU A 439 17.12 -34.67 -8.18
C GLU A 439 16.22 -33.53 -7.68
N MET A 440 15.56 -33.72 -6.53
CA MET A 440 14.73 -32.69 -5.91
C MET A 440 15.52 -31.45 -5.50
N ILE A 441 16.73 -31.60 -4.96
CA ILE A 441 17.58 -30.46 -4.58
C ILE A 441 17.93 -29.61 -5.83
N ASN A 442 18.21 -30.24 -6.97
CA ASN A 442 18.49 -29.53 -8.21
C ASN A 442 17.27 -28.72 -8.71
N ILE A 443 16.06 -29.23 -8.51
CA ILE A 443 14.81 -28.49 -8.81
C ILE A 443 14.65 -27.33 -7.84
N LEU A 444 14.82 -27.58 -6.54
CA LEU A 444 14.68 -26.57 -5.49
C LEU A 444 15.59 -25.36 -5.74
N GLU A 445 16.85 -25.58 -6.10
CA GLU A 445 17.79 -24.48 -6.36
C GLU A 445 17.36 -23.58 -7.51
N LYS A 446 16.76 -24.15 -8.56
CA LYS A 446 16.20 -23.37 -9.68
C LYS A 446 14.92 -22.64 -9.24
N ALA A 447 14.04 -23.34 -8.52
CA ALA A 447 12.73 -22.84 -8.13
C ALA A 447 12.81 -21.74 -7.06
N ILE A 448 13.78 -21.80 -6.14
CA ILE A 448 13.86 -20.87 -5.00
C ILE A 448 14.28 -19.45 -5.38
N VAL A 449 14.91 -19.28 -6.55
CA VAL A 449 15.29 -17.98 -7.13
C VAL A 449 14.51 -17.66 -8.41
N TRP A 450 13.38 -18.34 -8.64
CA TRP A 450 12.61 -18.24 -9.87
C TRP A 450 12.14 -16.83 -10.21
N GLU A 451 12.56 -16.30 -11.35
CA GLU A 451 12.17 -15.00 -11.89
C GLU A 451 12.00 -15.09 -13.42
N GLU A 452 10.79 -14.91 -13.95
CA GLU A 452 10.54 -14.84 -15.40
C GLU A 452 10.84 -13.45 -15.98
N GLY A 453 11.40 -13.43 -17.19
CA GLY A 453 11.73 -12.24 -17.98
C GLY A 453 10.55 -11.34 -18.41
N ASN A 454 9.32 -11.85 -18.35
CA ASN A 454 8.16 -11.27 -19.03
C ASN A 454 7.09 -10.76 -18.05
N GLY A 455 7.42 -9.82 -17.16
CA GLY A 455 6.48 -8.83 -16.58
C GLY A 455 5.28 -9.30 -15.72
N ILE A 456 4.88 -10.57 -15.70
CA ILE A 456 3.78 -11.07 -14.85
C ILE A 456 4.32 -11.40 -13.46
N MET A 457 4.41 -10.37 -12.60
CA MET A 457 5.08 -10.46 -11.31
C MET A 457 4.47 -11.45 -10.30
N ARG A 458 3.17 -11.77 -10.41
CA ARG A 458 2.40 -12.51 -9.38
C ARG A 458 2.60 -14.02 -9.39
N GLN A 459 2.96 -14.63 -10.52
CA GLN A 459 3.10 -16.09 -10.59
C GLN A 459 4.49 -16.57 -10.12
N ASN A 460 5.53 -15.74 -10.29
CA ASN A 460 6.91 -16.09 -9.92
C ASN A 460 7.10 -16.29 -8.41
N GLU A 461 6.42 -15.50 -7.59
CA GLU A 461 6.44 -15.60 -6.12
C GLU A 461 5.99 -16.99 -5.65
N ALA A 462 4.94 -17.53 -6.25
CA ALA A 462 4.34 -18.78 -5.84
C ALA A 462 5.32 -19.95 -5.99
N VAL A 463 6.12 -19.97 -7.08
CA VAL A 463 7.17 -21.00 -7.28
C VAL A 463 8.22 -20.93 -6.18
N ARG A 464 8.69 -19.72 -5.85
CA ARG A 464 9.70 -19.52 -4.79
C ARG A 464 9.15 -19.92 -3.42
N ASP A 465 7.92 -19.54 -3.10
CA ASP A 465 7.23 -19.95 -1.86
C ASP A 465 7.09 -21.48 -1.77
N ALA A 466 6.62 -22.14 -2.84
CA ALA A 466 6.54 -23.60 -2.91
C ALA A 466 7.91 -24.27 -2.76
N ALA A 467 8.99 -23.69 -3.31
CA ALA A 467 10.35 -24.19 -3.12
C ALA A 467 10.82 -24.09 -1.66
N THR A 468 10.47 -23.01 -0.95
CA THR A 468 10.73 -22.92 0.50
C THR A 468 9.96 -23.98 1.29
N PHE A 469 8.74 -24.33 0.84
CA PHE A 469 7.98 -25.43 1.43
C PHE A 469 8.65 -26.79 1.21
N ILE A 470 9.26 -27.05 0.04
CA ILE A 470 10.11 -28.25 -0.17
C ILE A 470 11.24 -28.27 0.86
N SER A 471 11.98 -27.18 1.02
CA SER A 471 13.08 -27.09 2.00
C SER A 471 12.62 -27.36 3.44
N TRP A 472 11.48 -26.79 3.82
CA TRP A 472 10.86 -27.03 5.12
C TRP A 472 10.45 -28.50 5.31
N ALA A 473 9.94 -29.15 4.26
CA ALA A 473 9.59 -30.57 4.27
C ALA A 473 10.85 -31.46 4.42
N ILE A 474 11.93 -31.15 3.71
CA ILE A 474 13.23 -31.85 3.82
C ILE A 474 13.70 -31.86 5.27
N ALA A 475 13.67 -30.71 5.93
CA ALA A 475 14.13 -30.54 7.31
C ALA A 475 13.42 -31.48 8.30
N ARG A 476 12.15 -31.81 8.03
CA ARG A 476 11.28 -32.59 8.92
C ARG A 476 11.25 -34.07 8.62
N THR A 477 11.48 -34.41 7.36
CA THR A 477 11.38 -35.79 6.91
C THR A 477 12.70 -36.53 7.06
N TYR A 478 13.79 -35.99 6.51
CA TYR A 478 15.04 -36.74 6.35
C TYR A 478 15.98 -36.65 7.55
N SER A 479 16.81 -37.68 7.71
CA SER A 479 17.86 -37.71 8.72
C SER A 479 19.03 -36.79 8.36
N PRO A 480 19.82 -36.36 9.36
CA PRO A 480 20.93 -35.45 9.15
C PRO A 480 22.00 -36.02 8.23
N GLU A 481 22.20 -37.33 8.22
CA GLU A 481 23.18 -38.03 7.40
C GLU A 481 22.84 -37.93 5.91
N LEU A 482 21.55 -38.08 5.56
CA LEU A 482 21.06 -37.96 4.18
C LEU A 482 21.10 -36.52 3.66
N VAL A 483 20.81 -35.55 4.53
CA VAL A 483 20.79 -34.13 4.15
C VAL A 483 22.20 -33.53 4.10
N LYS A 484 23.15 -34.07 4.87
CA LYS A 484 24.53 -33.57 5.02
C LYS A 484 25.20 -33.13 3.70
N PRO A 485 25.13 -33.89 2.58
CA PRO A 485 25.77 -33.50 1.31
C PRO A 485 25.20 -32.21 0.69
N TYR A 486 23.98 -31.82 1.07
CA TYR A 486 23.24 -30.70 0.49
C TYR A 486 23.17 -29.48 1.41
N VAL A 487 23.70 -29.58 2.64
CA VAL A 487 23.55 -28.54 3.67
C VAL A 487 24.10 -27.18 3.21
N GLN A 488 25.31 -27.14 2.65
CA GLN A 488 25.88 -25.87 2.19
C GLN A 488 25.00 -25.22 1.11
N ARG A 489 24.57 -26.02 0.14
CA ARG A 489 23.70 -25.60 -0.97
C ARG A 489 22.38 -25.04 -0.45
N LEU A 490 21.69 -25.76 0.44
CA LEU A 490 20.43 -25.31 1.04
C LEU A 490 20.61 -24.05 1.88
N ALA A 491 21.65 -24.02 2.72
CA ALA A 491 21.95 -22.90 3.60
C ALA A 491 22.15 -21.60 2.81
N THR A 492 22.95 -21.63 1.75
CA THR A 492 23.25 -20.43 0.96
C THR A 492 22.04 -19.92 0.22
N HIS A 493 21.22 -20.81 -0.38
CA HIS A 493 20.01 -20.39 -1.10
C HIS A 493 18.96 -19.81 -0.16
N LEU A 494 18.68 -20.47 0.96
CA LEU A 494 17.67 -19.99 1.92
C LEU A 494 18.05 -18.63 2.51
N VAL A 495 19.30 -18.46 2.96
CA VAL A 495 19.79 -17.19 3.51
C VAL A 495 19.72 -16.07 2.48
N THR A 496 20.16 -16.35 1.25
CA THR A 496 20.13 -15.39 0.15
C THR A 496 18.69 -14.94 -0.15
N VAL A 497 17.74 -15.87 -0.20
CA VAL A 497 16.33 -15.56 -0.45
C VAL A 497 15.71 -14.80 0.74
N SER A 498 16.04 -15.18 1.98
CA SER A 498 15.61 -14.43 3.18
C SER A 498 16.05 -12.98 3.19
N LEU A 499 17.20 -12.66 2.58
CA LEU A 499 17.73 -11.29 2.54
C LEU A 499 17.29 -10.52 1.29
N PHE A 500 17.24 -11.18 0.12
CA PHE A 500 17.23 -10.48 -1.16
C PHE A 500 15.96 -10.67 -2.00
N ASP A 501 14.99 -11.47 -1.56
CA ASP A 501 13.70 -11.57 -2.26
C ASP A 501 12.90 -10.27 -2.14
N LYS A 502 12.22 -9.89 -3.23
CA LYS A 502 11.36 -8.70 -3.25
C LYS A 502 10.12 -8.89 -2.38
N GLU A 503 9.57 -10.11 -2.30
CA GLU A 503 8.31 -10.40 -1.59
C GLU A 503 8.55 -10.77 -0.13
N LEU A 504 7.81 -10.13 0.78
CA LEU A 504 7.99 -10.29 2.23
C LEU A 504 7.68 -11.71 2.71
N ASN A 505 6.59 -12.30 2.22
CA ASN A 505 6.19 -13.65 2.58
C ASN A 505 7.24 -14.69 2.17
N VAL A 506 7.84 -14.57 0.98
CA VAL A 506 8.92 -15.47 0.54
C VAL A 506 10.16 -15.33 1.42
N ARG A 507 10.56 -14.11 1.79
CA ARG A 507 11.67 -13.89 2.75
C ARG A 507 11.41 -14.62 4.07
N ARG A 508 10.19 -14.46 4.61
CA ARG A 508 9.75 -15.11 5.86
C ARG A 508 9.69 -16.63 5.75
N ALA A 509 9.17 -17.16 4.65
CA ALA A 509 9.11 -18.59 4.40
C ALA A 509 10.51 -19.21 4.27
N ALA A 510 11.43 -18.54 3.56
CA ALA A 510 12.83 -18.95 3.48
C ALA A 510 13.55 -18.92 4.85
N SER A 511 13.31 -17.89 5.65
CA SER A 511 13.90 -17.77 6.99
C SER A 511 13.37 -18.86 7.93
N ALA A 512 12.06 -19.13 7.90
CA ALA A 512 11.45 -20.21 8.66
C ALA A 512 11.97 -21.60 8.22
N ALA A 513 12.13 -21.82 6.92
CA ALA A 513 12.70 -23.06 6.39
C ALA A 513 14.18 -23.22 6.77
N PHE A 514 14.95 -22.14 6.79
CA PHE A 514 16.33 -22.14 7.30
C PHE A 514 16.36 -22.50 8.80
N GLN A 515 15.54 -21.84 9.62
CA GLN A 515 15.44 -22.11 11.06
C GLN A 515 15.07 -23.57 11.35
N GLU A 516 14.10 -24.13 10.63
CA GLU A 516 13.70 -25.54 10.79
C GLU A 516 14.84 -26.50 10.46
N ASN A 517 15.60 -26.21 9.39
CA ASN A 517 16.77 -26.98 9.01
C ASN A 517 17.90 -26.88 10.05
N VAL A 518 18.21 -25.69 10.54
CA VAL A 518 19.21 -25.47 11.60
C VAL A 518 18.86 -26.29 12.85
N GLY A 519 17.61 -26.21 13.31
CA GLY A 519 17.18 -26.91 14.52
C GLY A 519 17.19 -28.44 14.40
N ARG A 520 16.79 -28.99 13.25
CA ARG A 520 16.62 -30.45 13.07
C ARG A 520 17.83 -31.17 12.51
N GLN A 521 18.59 -30.51 11.64
CA GLN A 521 19.72 -31.10 10.94
C GLN A 521 21.03 -30.81 11.67
N GLY A 522 21.18 -29.67 12.34
CA GLY A 522 22.33 -29.34 13.19
C GLY A 522 23.68 -29.13 12.48
N TYR A 523 23.77 -29.35 11.17
CA TYR A 523 25.00 -29.18 10.38
C TYR A 523 25.07 -27.87 9.60
N PHE A 524 24.09 -26.98 9.75
CA PHE A 524 24.03 -25.72 9.01
C PHE A 524 25.11 -24.75 9.49
N PRO A 525 26.01 -24.25 8.60
CA PRO A 525 27.12 -23.39 8.98
C PRO A 525 26.65 -22.15 9.72
N SER A 526 27.16 -21.92 10.93
CA SER A 526 26.78 -20.77 11.78
C SER A 526 25.25 -20.55 11.92
N GLY A 527 24.47 -21.63 11.80
CA GLY A 527 23.01 -21.52 11.66
C GLY A 527 22.32 -20.84 12.83
N ILE A 528 22.77 -21.11 14.07
CA ILE A 528 22.19 -20.55 15.30
C ILE A 528 22.41 -19.04 15.39
N ASP A 529 23.56 -18.55 14.96
CA ASP A 529 23.86 -17.12 14.97
C ASP A 529 23.08 -16.39 13.88
N ILE A 530 22.99 -17.02 12.69
CA ILE A 530 22.29 -16.44 11.55
C ILE A 530 20.78 -16.30 11.81
N ILE A 531 20.12 -17.29 12.43
CA ILE A 531 18.67 -17.19 12.73
C ILE A 531 18.33 -16.03 13.66
N GLN A 532 19.28 -15.55 14.48
CA GLN A 532 19.09 -14.37 15.34
C GLN A 532 19.24 -13.05 14.57
N ILE A 533 19.88 -13.09 13.40
CA ILE A 533 20.11 -11.91 12.55
C ILE A 533 18.97 -11.77 11.52
N ILE A 534 18.52 -12.88 10.94
CA ILE A 534 17.48 -12.91 9.89
C ILE A 534 16.17 -13.50 10.40
N ASP A 535 15.74 -13.09 11.58
CA ASP A 535 14.44 -13.48 12.15
C ASP A 535 13.25 -12.89 11.37
N TYR A 536 12.04 -13.39 11.66
CA TYR A 536 10.78 -13.02 11.01
C TYR A 536 10.47 -11.51 10.98
N SER A 537 10.91 -10.76 11.99
CA SER A 537 10.66 -9.33 12.16
C SER A 537 11.77 -8.49 11.53
N SER A 538 13.03 -8.88 11.69
CA SER A 538 14.20 -8.18 11.16
C SER A 538 14.18 -8.07 9.63
N ILE A 539 13.77 -9.14 8.93
CA ILE A 539 13.72 -9.21 7.46
C ILE A 539 12.49 -8.52 6.84
N SER A 540 11.67 -7.85 7.65
CA SER A 540 10.49 -7.13 7.18
C SER A 540 10.83 -6.01 6.20
N ARG A 541 11.87 -5.24 6.51
CA ARG A 541 12.32 -4.08 5.73
C ARG A 541 13.40 -4.48 4.73
N LEU A 542 13.04 -4.48 3.45
CA LEU A 542 13.94 -4.87 2.35
C LEU A 542 15.23 -4.04 2.31
N SER A 543 15.15 -2.73 2.55
CA SER A 543 16.34 -1.87 2.60
C SER A 543 17.34 -2.29 3.68
N ILE A 544 16.86 -2.69 4.86
CA ILE A 544 17.74 -3.15 5.96
C ILE A 544 18.40 -4.48 5.61
N CYS A 545 17.70 -5.35 4.90
CA CYS A 545 18.26 -6.62 4.45
C CYS A 545 19.46 -6.42 3.51
N TYR A 546 19.36 -5.48 2.57
CA TYR A 546 20.43 -5.18 1.61
C TYR A 546 21.57 -4.33 2.17
N ASN A 547 21.37 -3.59 3.26
CA ASN A 547 22.38 -2.67 3.81
C ASN A 547 23.09 -3.19 5.08
N ASP A 548 22.37 -3.80 6.02
CA ASP A 548 22.89 -4.16 7.35
C ASP A 548 22.92 -5.67 7.58
N LEU A 549 21.78 -6.36 7.44
CA LEU A 549 21.70 -7.79 7.75
C LEU A 549 22.59 -8.63 6.84
N CYS A 550 22.67 -8.29 5.55
CA CYS A 550 23.56 -9.00 4.62
C CYS A 550 25.03 -8.93 5.06
N VAL A 551 25.50 -7.79 5.59
CA VAL A 551 26.88 -7.62 6.06
C VAL A 551 27.14 -8.45 7.30
N LYS A 552 26.18 -8.48 8.23
CA LYS A 552 26.26 -9.31 9.44
C LYS A 552 26.35 -10.79 9.09
N VAL A 553 25.52 -11.26 8.16
CA VAL A 553 25.50 -12.67 7.74
C VAL A 553 26.73 -13.05 6.91
N ALA A 554 27.18 -12.18 6.01
CA ALA A 554 28.32 -12.47 5.14
C ALA A 554 29.66 -12.63 5.88
N LYS A 555 29.75 -12.21 7.15
CA LYS A 555 30.92 -12.46 8.00
C LYS A 555 31.06 -13.91 8.44
N PHE A 556 30.00 -14.71 8.34
CA PHE A 556 30.08 -16.16 8.59
C PHE A 556 30.64 -16.89 7.37
N GLU A 557 31.41 -17.95 7.64
CA GLU A 557 32.10 -18.72 6.61
C GLU A 557 31.10 -19.34 5.61
N GLY A 558 31.40 -19.23 4.31
CA GLY A 558 30.61 -19.83 3.24
C GLY A 558 29.42 -19.02 2.71
N TYR A 559 29.11 -17.84 3.27
CA TYR A 559 27.96 -17.01 2.85
C TYR A 559 28.30 -15.82 1.94
N LEU A 560 29.47 -15.19 2.11
CA LEU A 560 29.85 -14.00 1.34
C LEU A 560 29.80 -14.21 -0.18
N TYR A 561 30.50 -15.22 -0.71
CA TYR A 561 30.58 -15.41 -2.16
C TYR A 561 29.24 -15.82 -2.81
N PRO A 562 28.43 -16.73 -2.23
CA PRO A 562 27.09 -16.99 -2.73
C PRO A 562 26.20 -15.74 -2.77
N MET A 563 26.26 -14.89 -1.74
CA MET A 563 25.50 -13.64 -1.71
C MET A 563 25.97 -12.67 -2.79
N LEU A 564 27.28 -12.44 -2.93
CA LEU A 564 27.84 -11.59 -3.98
C LEU A 564 27.46 -12.12 -5.38
N ASN A 565 27.59 -13.43 -5.61
CA ASN A 565 27.20 -14.05 -6.87
C ASN A 565 25.70 -13.91 -7.13
N HIS A 566 24.84 -14.12 -6.14
CA HIS A 566 23.39 -13.95 -6.31
C HIS A 566 23.01 -12.51 -6.68
N LEU A 567 23.62 -11.52 -6.01
CA LEU A 567 23.38 -10.11 -6.34
C LEU A 567 23.75 -9.82 -7.80
N VAL A 568 24.92 -10.27 -8.26
CA VAL A 568 25.35 -10.07 -9.64
C VAL A 568 24.50 -10.86 -10.62
N ASP A 569 24.30 -12.16 -10.39
CA ASP A 569 23.75 -13.10 -11.36
C ASP A 569 22.23 -12.92 -11.50
N ILE A 570 21.52 -12.65 -10.39
CA ILE A 570 20.05 -12.55 -10.34
C ILE A 570 19.56 -11.09 -10.22
N LYS A 571 20.14 -10.28 -9.31
CA LYS A 571 19.56 -8.97 -8.95
C LYS A 571 20.06 -7.80 -9.80
N VAL A 572 21.30 -7.83 -10.29
CA VAL A 572 21.82 -6.81 -11.21
C VAL A 572 21.25 -7.03 -12.61
N GLY A 573 20.63 -5.98 -13.16
CA GLY A 573 19.89 -6.03 -14.43
C GLY A 573 18.41 -6.39 -14.27
N HIS A 574 17.92 -6.54 -13.03
CA HIS A 574 16.54 -6.91 -12.74
C HIS A 574 15.52 -5.94 -13.38
N GLN A 575 14.35 -6.45 -13.77
CA GLN A 575 13.30 -5.67 -14.44
C GLN A 575 12.86 -4.45 -13.62
N LEU A 576 12.62 -4.65 -12.33
CA LEU A 576 12.37 -3.56 -11.38
C LEU A 576 13.67 -2.82 -11.06
N MET A 577 13.75 -1.55 -11.42
CA MET A 577 14.87 -0.66 -11.13
C MET A 577 15.22 -0.62 -9.63
N LYS A 578 14.20 -0.64 -8.76
CA LYS A 578 14.38 -0.63 -7.29
C LYS A 578 15.21 -1.82 -6.79
N MET A 579 15.03 -3.01 -7.37
CA MET A 579 15.82 -4.19 -7.01
C MET A 579 17.27 -4.05 -7.46
N ASN A 580 17.51 -3.43 -8.62
CA ASN A 580 18.87 -3.15 -9.08
C ASN A 580 19.58 -2.14 -8.16
N VAL A 581 18.87 -1.10 -7.70
CA VAL A 581 19.40 -0.12 -6.74
C VAL A 581 19.79 -0.81 -5.44
N TYR A 582 18.92 -1.65 -4.87
CA TYR A 582 19.25 -2.42 -3.68
C TYR A 582 20.43 -3.39 -3.91
N ALA A 583 20.51 -4.02 -5.07
CA ALA A 583 21.67 -4.85 -5.41
C ALA A 583 22.97 -4.04 -5.43
N CYS A 584 22.94 -2.80 -5.93
CA CYS A 584 24.09 -1.88 -5.91
C CYS A 584 24.48 -1.49 -4.48
N GLU A 585 23.51 -1.27 -3.58
CA GLU A 585 23.75 -1.03 -2.15
C GLU A 585 24.38 -2.24 -1.46
N GLY A 586 23.81 -3.43 -1.65
CA GLY A 586 24.33 -4.67 -1.09
C GLY A 586 25.74 -5.00 -1.59
N LEU A 587 26.00 -4.81 -2.89
CA LEU A 587 27.35 -4.97 -3.45
C LEU A 587 28.32 -3.98 -2.83
N TYR A 588 27.95 -2.70 -2.73
CA TYR A 588 28.80 -1.67 -2.13
C TYR A 588 29.25 -2.05 -0.70
N HIS A 589 28.36 -2.62 0.11
CA HIS A 589 28.68 -3.06 1.47
C HIS A 589 29.47 -4.38 1.54
N LEU A 590 29.07 -5.39 0.76
CA LEU A 590 29.67 -6.73 0.80
C LEU A 590 31.08 -6.79 0.20
N VAL A 591 31.38 -5.93 -0.79
CA VAL A 591 32.71 -5.85 -1.43
C VAL A 591 33.82 -5.60 -0.40
N LYS A 592 33.53 -4.84 0.66
CA LYS A 592 34.49 -4.50 1.72
C LYS A 592 34.96 -5.71 2.53
N LEU A 593 34.20 -6.82 2.51
CA LEU A 593 34.53 -8.03 3.25
C LEU A 593 35.57 -8.91 2.54
N ASP A 594 35.63 -8.84 1.20
CA ASP A 594 36.70 -9.45 0.41
C ASP A 594 36.93 -8.67 -0.89
N VAL A 595 37.83 -7.70 -0.80
CA VAL A 595 38.19 -6.81 -1.90
C VAL A 595 38.90 -7.54 -3.05
N LYS A 596 39.63 -8.63 -2.77
CA LYS A 596 40.38 -9.37 -3.78
C LYS A 596 39.46 -10.19 -4.66
N TYR A 597 38.56 -10.97 -4.05
CA TYR A 597 37.54 -11.71 -4.80
C TYR A 597 36.63 -10.76 -5.57
N SER A 598 36.23 -9.65 -4.94
CA SER A 598 35.35 -8.67 -5.56
C SER A 598 35.99 -7.95 -6.75
N GLY A 599 37.24 -7.49 -6.58
CA GLY A 599 37.99 -6.79 -7.62
C GLY A 599 38.38 -7.68 -8.80
N THR A 600 38.43 -9.00 -8.63
CA THR A 600 38.80 -9.94 -9.70
C THR A 600 37.59 -10.65 -10.30
N ILE A 601 36.80 -11.37 -9.50
CA ILE A 601 35.73 -12.24 -9.99
C ILE A 601 34.43 -11.46 -10.22
N ILE A 602 33.99 -10.69 -9.22
CA ILE A 602 32.72 -9.94 -9.29
C ILE A 602 32.77 -8.85 -10.36
N LEU A 603 33.86 -8.08 -10.38
CA LEU A 603 34.06 -7.06 -11.41
C LEU A 603 34.12 -7.66 -12.82
N GLN A 604 34.79 -8.80 -13.00
CA GLN A 604 34.83 -9.49 -14.30
C GLN A 604 33.43 -9.96 -14.74
N LYS A 605 32.63 -10.55 -13.84
CA LYS A 605 31.24 -10.95 -14.14
C LYS A 605 30.39 -9.75 -14.58
N LEU A 606 30.50 -8.62 -13.89
CA LEU A 606 29.77 -7.40 -14.25
C LEU A 606 30.19 -6.86 -15.62
N LEU A 607 31.49 -6.86 -15.94
CA LEU A 607 31.98 -6.46 -17.26
C LEU A 607 31.49 -7.40 -18.37
N GLN A 608 31.37 -8.70 -18.11
CA GLN A 608 30.76 -9.64 -19.06
C GLN A 608 29.28 -9.33 -19.27
N LYS A 609 28.52 -9.05 -18.20
CA LYS A 609 27.11 -8.64 -18.30
C LYS A 609 26.93 -7.33 -19.09
N LEU A 610 27.90 -6.42 -19.07
CA LEU A 610 27.87 -5.16 -19.83
C LEU A 610 27.92 -5.36 -21.36
N LEU A 611 28.37 -6.52 -21.84
CA LEU A 611 28.49 -6.83 -23.28
C LEU A 611 27.12 -7.08 -23.96
N THR A 612 26.03 -7.13 -23.22
CA THR A 612 24.66 -7.25 -23.77
C THR A 612 24.31 -6.10 -24.72
N TYR A 613 23.35 -6.31 -25.62
CA TYR A 613 22.85 -5.27 -26.54
C TYR A 613 21.75 -4.39 -25.92
N ASP A 614 21.17 -4.79 -24.80
CA ASP A 614 20.11 -4.04 -24.13
C ASP A 614 20.70 -2.86 -23.34
N ALA A 615 20.37 -1.63 -23.76
CA ALA A 615 20.85 -0.40 -23.12
C ALA A 615 20.32 -0.22 -21.68
N GLU A 616 19.11 -0.70 -21.37
CA GLU A 616 18.56 -0.62 -20.01
C GLU A 616 19.35 -1.52 -19.05
N VAL A 617 19.68 -2.73 -19.49
CA VAL A 617 20.52 -3.66 -18.72
C VAL A 617 21.95 -3.11 -18.59
N GLN A 618 22.52 -2.54 -19.66
CA GLN A 618 23.84 -1.90 -19.60
C GLN A 618 23.88 -0.78 -18.55
N PHE A 619 22.85 0.05 -18.49
CA PHE A 619 22.73 1.11 -17.48
C PHE A 619 22.72 0.54 -16.06
N LYS A 620 21.86 -0.46 -15.81
CA LYS A 620 21.75 -1.14 -14.51
C LYS A 620 23.04 -1.82 -14.09
N VAL A 621 23.76 -2.45 -15.03
CA VAL A 621 25.07 -3.07 -14.78
C VAL A 621 26.14 -2.02 -14.49
N MET A 622 26.13 -0.89 -15.21
CA MET A 622 27.11 0.18 -14.97
C MET A 622 26.95 0.80 -13.57
N MET A 623 25.73 0.92 -13.06
CA MET A 623 25.49 1.30 -11.66
C MET A 623 26.15 0.32 -10.69
N ALA A 624 26.03 -0.99 -10.94
CA ALA A 624 26.63 -2.00 -10.09
C ALA A 624 28.18 -1.97 -10.16
N ILE A 625 28.75 -1.74 -11.34
CA ILE A 625 30.19 -1.52 -11.52
C ILE A 625 30.64 -0.31 -10.71
N GLU A 626 29.89 0.80 -10.75
CA GLU A 626 30.21 1.99 -9.95
C GLU A 626 30.23 1.67 -8.45
N SER A 627 29.20 0.99 -7.93
CA SER A 627 29.14 0.61 -6.52
C SER A 627 30.33 -0.25 -6.09
N VAL A 628 30.71 -1.24 -6.92
CA VAL A 628 31.85 -2.13 -6.64
C VAL A 628 33.15 -1.34 -6.67
N VAL A 629 33.40 -0.56 -7.72
CA VAL A 629 34.65 0.21 -7.86
C VAL A 629 34.77 1.27 -6.76
N ARG A 630 33.69 1.98 -6.44
CA ARG A 630 33.66 2.95 -5.34
C ARG A 630 34.01 2.29 -4.00
N SER A 631 33.44 1.12 -3.71
CA SER A 631 33.77 0.36 -2.51
C SER A 631 35.25 -0.06 -2.48
N LEU A 632 35.80 -0.54 -3.60
CA LEU A 632 37.22 -0.91 -3.71
C LEU A 632 38.15 0.30 -3.56
N LEU A 633 37.77 1.47 -4.08
CA LEU A 633 38.54 2.72 -3.93
C LEU A 633 38.58 3.17 -2.47
N GLU A 634 37.47 3.11 -1.74
CA GLU A 634 37.42 3.44 -0.31
C GLU A 634 38.32 2.53 0.54
N GLU A 635 38.47 1.26 0.14
CA GLU A 635 39.37 0.29 0.76
C GLU A 635 40.81 0.32 0.20
N ASN A 636 41.14 1.28 -0.68
CA ASN A 636 42.43 1.40 -1.37
C ASN A 636 42.87 0.11 -2.12
N ALA A 637 41.89 -0.63 -2.66
CA ALA A 637 42.08 -1.95 -3.26
C ALA A 637 41.80 -1.98 -4.79
N PHE A 638 41.63 -0.81 -5.42
CA PHE A 638 41.40 -0.70 -6.86
C PHE A 638 42.63 -0.16 -7.61
N ASP A 639 43.03 -0.85 -8.69
CA ASP A 639 44.04 -0.40 -9.65
C ASP A 639 43.71 -0.94 -11.05
N CYS A 640 43.77 -0.11 -12.08
CA CYS A 640 43.54 -0.49 -13.47
C CYS A 640 44.59 -1.48 -14.02
N LYS A 641 45.79 -1.56 -13.44
CA LYS A 641 46.79 -2.54 -13.89
C LYS A 641 46.50 -3.97 -13.44
N ASN A 642 45.89 -4.10 -12.26
CA ASN A 642 45.69 -5.39 -11.58
C ASN A 642 44.21 -5.82 -11.52
N SER A 643 43.31 -5.07 -12.14
CA SER A 643 41.88 -5.38 -12.20
C SER A 643 41.43 -5.78 -13.61
N PRO A 644 40.29 -6.47 -13.74
CA PRO A 644 39.65 -6.75 -15.04
C PRO A 644 39.30 -5.49 -15.85
N LEU A 645 39.18 -4.33 -15.20
CA LEU A 645 38.92 -3.03 -15.85
C LEU A 645 40.24 -2.37 -16.25
N THR A 646 40.93 -2.98 -17.22
CA THR A 646 42.22 -2.49 -17.73
C THR A 646 42.06 -1.18 -18.51
N LEU A 647 43.15 -0.43 -18.69
CA LEU A 647 43.14 0.82 -19.47
C LEU A 647 42.65 0.61 -20.91
N GLU A 648 43.00 -0.51 -21.54
CA GLU A 648 42.50 -0.88 -22.87
C GLU A 648 40.98 -1.06 -22.86
N LYS A 649 40.45 -1.74 -21.84
CA LYS A 649 39.00 -1.96 -21.72
C LYS A 649 38.25 -0.65 -21.44
N VAL A 650 38.83 0.23 -20.64
CA VAL A 650 38.31 1.59 -20.40
C VAL A 650 38.23 2.36 -21.72
N LYS A 651 39.28 2.33 -22.54
CA LYS A 651 39.29 2.99 -23.86
C LYS A 651 38.20 2.43 -24.79
N GLU A 652 38.06 1.11 -24.86
CA GLU A 652 37.02 0.44 -25.66
C GLU A 652 35.60 0.85 -25.23
N ILE A 653 35.32 0.82 -23.92
CA ILE A 653 34.02 1.21 -23.36
C ILE A 653 33.74 2.69 -23.64
N ASN A 654 34.74 3.55 -23.47
CA ASN A 654 34.64 4.98 -23.75
C ASN A 654 34.28 5.22 -25.22
N GLU A 655 35.00 4.63 -26.16
CA GLU A 655 34.74 4.80 -27.60
C GLU A 655 33.31 4.38 -27.97
N LYS A 656 32.85 3.23 -27.46
CA LYS A 656 31.49 2.73 -27.68
C LYS A 656 30.44 3.70 -27.17
N PHE A 657 30.49 4.06 -25.89
CA PHE A 657 29.47 4.91 -25.28
C PHE A 657 29.51 6.35 -25.77
N MET A 658 30.70 6.90 -26.05
CA MET A 658 30.83 8.23 -26.66
C MET A 658 30.15 8.29 -28.02
N LYS A 659 30.36 7.27 -28.86
CA LYS A 659 29.75 7.20 -30.19
C LYS A 659 28.23 7.10 -30.12
N GLU A 660 27.70 6.27 -29.22
CA GLU A 660 26.26 6.08 -29.06
C GLU A 660 25.56 7.23 -28.32
N ALA A 661 26.23 7.93 -27.40
CA ALA A 661 25.66 9.08 -26.70
C ALA A 661 25.60 10.35 -27.57
N SER A 662 26.42 10.43 -28.62
CA SER A 662 26.55 11.60 -29.50
C SER A 662 25.49 11.68 -30.61
N SER A 663 24.61 10.69 -30.73
CA SER A 663 23.65 10.59 -31.85
C SER A 663 22.49 11.60 -31.81
N GLY A 664 22.34 12.38 -30.73
CA GLY A 664 21.39 13.49 -30.64
C GLY A 664 19.90 13.09 -30.62
N SER A 665 19.56 11.81 -30.48
CA SER A 665 18.19 11.30 -30.47
C SER A 665 17.57 11.36 -29.07
N ARG A 666 16.26 11.63 -28.97
CA ARG A 666 15.54 11.64 -27.68
C ARG A 666 14.92 10.27 -27.31
N LYS A 667 15.39 9.19 -27.92
CA LYS A 667 14.83 7.83 -27.72
C LYS A 667 15.22 7.29 -26.34
N LYS A 668 14.34 6.46 -25.74
CA LYS A 668 14.54 5.79 -24.44
C LYS A 668 15.89 5.06 -24.35
N ARG A 669 16.31 4.39 -25.42
CA ARG A 669 17.63 3.75 -25.54
C ARG A 669 18.79 4.72 -25.30
N GLU A 670 18.75 5.90 -25.92
CA GLU A 670 19.83 6.88 -25.81
C GLU A 670 19.93 7.47 -24.40
N ILE A 671 18.80 7.62 -23.69
CA ILE A 671 18.81 8.04 -22.28
C ILE A 671 19.60 7.03 -21.44
N TYR A 672 19.36 5.72 -21.58
CA TYR A 672 20.11 4.71 -20.84
C TYR A 672 21.60 4.68 -21.18
N ILE A 673 21.97 4.89 -22.46
CA ILE A 673 23.37 5.00 -22.85
C ILE A 673 24.03 6.24 -22.22
N LYS A 674 23.36 7.40 -22.23
CA LYS A 674 23.86 8.62 -21.58
C LYS A 674 24.00 8.44 -20.07
N SER A 675 23.03 7.79 -19.44
CA SER A 675 23.08 7.43 -18.02
C SER A 675 24.23 6.47 -17.70
N SER A 676 24.47 5.47 -18.56
CA SER A 676 25.63 4.56 -18.45
C SER A 676 26.94 5.33 -18.58
N LEU A 677 27.04 6.24 -19.55
CA LEU A 677 28.22 7.07 -19.76
C LEU A 677 28.48 8.00 -18.57
N ALA A 678 27.45 8.56 -17.94
CA ALA A 678 27.60 9.38 -16.74
C ALA A 678 28.26 8.59 -15.59
N TYR A 679 27.78 7.38 -15.29
CA TYR A 679 28.42 6.51 -14.30
C TYR A 679 29.83 6.09 -14.70
N PHE A 680 30.06 5.80 -15.98
CA PHE A 680 31.39 5.48 -16.49
C PHE A 680 32.39 6.64 -16.32
N ILE A 681 31.98 7.88 -16.63
CA ILE A 681 32.79 9.09 -16.42
C ILE A 681 33.13 9.22 -14.93
N LYS A 682 32.15 9.04 -14.05
CA LYS A 682 32.36 9.04 -12.60
C LYS A 682 33.42 8.03 -12.19
N ILE A 683 33.29 6.77 -12.61
CA ILE A 683 34.24 5.70 -12.30
C ILE A 683 35.66 6.09 -12.73
N CYS A 684 35.82 6.58 -13.97
CA CYS A 684 37.13 6.98 -14.49
C CYS A 684 37.74 8.13 -13.70
N CYS A 685 36.93 9.13 -13.33
CA CYS A 685 37.40 10.31 -12.62
C CYS A 685 37.73 10.03 -11.15
N ASP A 686 36.91 9.24 -10.46
CA ASP A 686 37.14 8.86 -9.07
C ASP A 686 38.33 7.90 -8.94
N SER A 687 38.52 7.01 -9.92
CA SER A 687 39.66 6.08 -9.95
C SER A 687 40.95 6.71 -10.49
N THR A 688 40.94 8.01 -10.83
CA THR A 688 42.09 8.74 -11.39
C THR A 688 42.69 8.12 -12.66
N ILE A 689 41.89 7.46 -13.48
CA ILE A 689 42.35 6.80 -14.71
C ILE A 689 42.88 7.84 -15.70
N GLU A 690 44.12 7.69 -16.16
CA GLU A 690 44.74 8.61 -17.11
C GLU A 690 44.15 8.47 -18.53
N MET A 691 43.39 9.49 -18.92
CA MET A 691 42.87 9.69 -20.28
C MET A 691 43.47 10.97 -20.88
N ASP A 692 43.42 11.11 -22.20
CA ASP A 692 43.88 12.32 -22.88
C ASP A 692 43.03 13.53 -22.47
N ASN A 693 43.65 14.72 -22.35
CA ASN A 693 42.95 15.95 -21.94
C ASN A 693 41.75 16.28 -22.85
N GLU A 694 41.83 15.96 -24.14
CA GLU A 694 40.71 16.11 -25.08
C GLU A 694 39.47 15.28 -24.68
N VAL A 695 39.67 14.10 -24.08
CA VAL A 695 38.57 13.23 -23.65
C VAL A 695 37.82 13.87 -22.50
N TYR A 696 38.52 14.42 -21.50
CA TYR A 696 37.87 15.12 -20.38
C TYR A 696 37.06 16.34 -20.84
N LEU A 697 37.56 17.09 -21.84
CA LEU A 697 36.82 18.21 -22.43
C LEU A 697 35.58 17.75 -23.20
N LYS A 698 35.67 16.64 -23.95
CA LYS A 698 34.51 16.01 -24.61
C LYS A 698 33.48 15.51 -23.60
N TRP A 699 33.92 14.90 -22.51
CA TRP A 699 33.05 14.50 -21.40
C TRP A 699 32.37 15.70 -20.75
N LEU A 700 33.08 16.80 -20.54
CA LEU A 700 32.49 18.01 -19.97
C LEU A 700 31.34 18.54 -20.85
N ASN A 701 31.55 18.62 -22.16
CA ASN A 701 30.51 19.04 -23.09
C ASN A 701 29.30 18.10 -23.09
N LEU A 702 29.52 16.78 -22.97
CA LEU A 702 28.43 15.82 -22.87
C LEU A 702 27.68 15.90 -21.54
N VAL A 703 28.38 16.04 -20.42
CA VAL A 703 27.75 16.19 -19.09
C VAL A 703 26.91 17.47 -19.05
N GLU A 704 27.38 18.58 -19.62
CA GLU A 704 26.57 19.79 -19.82
C GLU A 704 25.32 19.50 -20.66
N ASN A 705 25.47 18.78 -21.78
CA ASN A 705 24.34 18.36 -22.62
C ASN A 705 23.36 17.42 -21.89
N PHE A 706 23.83 16.61 -20.93
CA PHE A 706 22.99 15.73 -20.10
C PHE A 706 22.19 16.54 -19.09
N ALA A 707 22.82 17.54 -18.47
CA ALA A 707 22.16 18.48 -17.55
C ALA A 707 21.14 19.39 -18.26
N GLU A 708 21.29 19.61 -19.57
CA GLU A 708 20.34 20.34 -20.43
C GLU A 708 19.23 19.46 -21.05
N GLN A 709 18.93 18.29 -20.46
CA GLN A 709 17.83 17.41 -20.91
C GLN A 709 16.54 17.59 -20.11
N THR A 710 15.42 17.14 -20.68
CA THR A 710 14.12 17.11 -20.01
C THR A 710 13.97 15.97 -19.00
N ASN A 711 14.79 14.92 -19.09
CA ASN A 711 14.74 13.78 -18.19
C ASN A 711 15.45 14.10 -16.86
N ILE A 712 14.71 14.03 -15.75
CA ILE A 712 15.21 14.40 -14.41
C ILE A 712 16.35 13.48 -13.96
N GLU A 713 16.21 12.17 -14.11
CA GLU A 713 17.22 11.18 -13.69
C GLU A 713 18.56 11.43 -14.38
N LEU A 714 18.54 11.71 -15.69
CA LEU A 714 19.75 12.02 -16.43
C LEU A 714 20.40 13.34 -15.98
N ARG A 715 19.60 14.36 -15.59
CA ARG A 715 20.13 15.61 -15.02
C ARG A 715 20.83 15.36 -13.68
N GLU A 716 20.28 14.51 -12.83
CA GLU A 716 20.89 14.14 -11.55
C GLU A 716 22.18 13.33 -11.74
N LEU A 717 22.21 12.43 -12.73
CA LEU A 717 23.43 11.72 -13.12
C LEU A 717 24.50 12.65 -13.71
N ALA A 718 24.08 13.70 -14.42
CA ALA A 718 24.99 14.75 -14.89
C ALA A 718 25.66 15.49 -13.73
N LEU A 719 24.91 15.82 -12.66
CA LEU A 719 25.47 16.40 -11.43
C LEU A 719 26.47 15.45 -10.75
N ILE A 720 26.11 14.17 -10.61
CA ILE A 720 26.94 13.16 -9.95
C ILE A 720 28.27 12.94 -10.72
N SER A 721 28.19 12.75 -12.03
CA SER A 721 29.37 12.60 -12.89
C SER A 721 30.16 13.89 -13.03
N GLY A 722 29.47 15.03 -13.09
CA GLY A 722 30.03 16.37 -13.12
C GLY A 722 30.91 16.70 -11.92
N LYS A 723 30.47 16.38 -10.69
CA LYS A 723 31.27 16.57 -9.46
C LYS A 723 32.64 15.89 -9.56
N SER A 724 32.65 14.65 -10.06
CA SER A 724 33.86 13.83 -10.19
C SER A 724 34.75 14.35 -11.32
N LEU A 725 34.14 14.70 -12.46
CA LEU A 725 34.83 15.23 -13.63
C LEU A 725 35.48 16.59 -13.37
N MET A 726 34.75 17.52 -12.75
CA MET A 726 35.25 18.86 -12.44
C MET A 726 36.41 18.82 -11.44
N LYS A 727 36.41 17.84 -10.51
CA LYS A 727 37.54 17.59 -9.60
C LYS A 727 38.81 17.17 -10.35
N GLN A 728 38.70 16.37 -11.41
CA GLN A 728 39.86 16.01 -12.25
C GLN A 728 40.30 17.17 -13.14
N LEU A 729 39.35 17.90 -13.71
CA LEU A 729 39.63 19.07 -14.54
C LEU A 729 40.25 20.22 -13.76
N SER A 730 39.97 20.39 -12.47
CA SER A 730 40.59 21.46 -11.68
C SER A 730 42.11 21.30 -11.53
N ILE A 731 42.60 20.06 -11.59
CA ILE A 731 44.03 19.73 -11.56
C ILE A 731 44.64 19.90 -12.96
N ARG A 732 43.92 19.45 -13.99
CA ARG A 732 44.45 19.35 -15.37
C ARG A 732 44.30 20.62 -16.20
N ASN A 733 43.19 21.34 -16.05
CA ASN A 733 42.82 22.48 -16.88
C ASN A 733 41.93 23.48 -16.12
N LYS A 734 42.53 24.12 -15.10
CA LYS A 734 41.86 25.11 -14.25
C LYS A 734 41.22 26.27 -15.04
N ASN A 735 41.92 26.78 -16.07
CA ASN A 735 41.46 27.92 -16.86
C ASN A 735 40.14 27.64 -17.60
N GLU A 736 39.94 26.40 -18.08
CA GLU A 736 38.70 26.01 -18.74
C GLU A 736 37.51 26.12 -17.77
N ILE A 737 37.67 25.70 -16.50
CA ILE A 737 36.60 25.80 -15.50
C ILE A 737 36.25 27.26 -15.24
N GLU A 738 37.25 28.12 -15.01
CA GLU A 738 37.03 29.56 -14.77
C GLU A 738 36.34 30.22 -15.95
N GLU A 739 36.74 29.88 -17.19
CA GLU A 739 36.10 30.39 -18.40
C GLU A 739 34.64 29.94 -18.52
N ARG A 740 34.31 28.68 -18.21
CA ARG A 740 32.92 28.16 -18.24
C ARG A 740 32.05 28.82 -17.18
N VAL A 741 32.57 29.03 -15.98
CA VAL A 741 31.83 29.70 -14.89
C VAL A 741 31.43 31.11 -15.32
N GLU A 742 32.36 31.91 -15.82
CA GLU A 742 32.09 33.30 -16.19
C GLU A 742 31.31 33.42 -17.51
N LYS A 743 31.77 32.78 -18.58
CA LYS A 743 31.23 32.99 -19.93
C LYS A 743 29.98 32.15 -20.22
N LYS A 744 29.72 31.09 -19.45
CA LYS A 744 28.60 30.17 -19.67
C LYS A 744 27.64 30.16 -18.48
N TYR A 745 28.05 29.67 -17.31
CA TYR A 745 27.10 29.38 -16.22
C TYR A 745 26.51 30.65 -15.59
N LEU A 746 27.35 31.58 -15.12
CA LEU A 746 26.88 32.84 -14.55
C LEU A 746 26.21 33.73 -15.60
N LYS A 747 26.76 33.78 -16.82
CA LYS A 747 26.15 34.48 -17.95
C LYS A 747 24.71 34.00 -18.19
N TYR A 748 24.46 32.70 -18.19
CA TYR A 748 23.12 32.15 -18.44
C TYR A 748 22.13 32.45 -17.32
N ILE A 749 22.58 32.44 -16.06
CA ILE A 749 21.76 32.84 -14.91
C ILE A 749 21.35 34.32 -15.01
N ARG A 750 22.24 35.19 -15.52
CA ARG A 750 21.96 36.62 -15.73
C ARG A 750 21.01 36.89 -16.90
N GLU A 751 21.26 36.29 -18.07
CA GLU A 751 20.60 36.63 -19.35
C GLU A 751 19.20 36.02 -19.57
N ASP A 752 18.59 35.36 -18.59
CA ASP A 752 17.26 34.73 -18.68
C ASP A 752 17.12 33.75 -19.87
N LYS A 753 17.99 32.73 -19.91
CA LYS A 753 17.95 31.68 -20.94
C LYS A 753 16.76 30.74 -20.77
N PHE A 754 16.58 29.85 -21.75
CA PHE A 754 15.58 28.78 -21.69
C PHE A 754 15.76 27.90 -20.43
N MET A 755 14.65 27.40 -19.87
CA MET A 755 14.64 26.66 -18.60
C MET A 755 15.68 25.53 -18.52
N LEU A 756 15.84 24.73 -19.58
CA LEU A 756 16.81 23.62 -19.58
C LEU A 756 18.25 24.11 -19.48
N THR A 757 18.59 25.21 -20.15
CA THR A 757 19.91 25.84 -20.09
C THR A 757 20.21 26.38 -18.69
N LEU A 758 19.19 26.92 -18.01
CA LEU A 758 19.31 27.36 -16.61
C LEU A 758 19.51 26.19 -15.65
N ASN A 759 18.77 25.08 -15.83
CA ASN A 759 19.01 23.85 -15.06
C ASN A 759 20.45 23.37 -15.22
N MET A 760 20.94 23.33 -16.46
CA MET A 760 22.33 22.97 -16.75
C MET A 760 23.31 23.89 -16.00
N ALA A 761 23.17 25.21 -16.12
CA ALA A 761 24.07 26.16 -15.46
C ALA A 761 24.14 25.93 -13.94
N VAL A 762 22.99 25.76 -13.29
CA VAL A 762 22.90 25.56 -11.83
C VAL A 762 23.48 24.19 -11.42
N LEU A 763 23.20 23.12 -12.16
CA LEU A 763 23.75 21.78 -11.88
C LEU A 763 25.27 21.74 -12.09
N MET A 764 25.79 22.45 -13.09
CA MET A 764 27.24 22.54 -13.31
C MET A 764 27.93 23.38 -12.24
N ILE A 765 27.32 24.49 -11.78
CA ILE A 765 27.79 25.22 -10.59
C ILE A 765 27.82 24.31 -9.36
N SER A 766 26.76 23.52 -9.16
CA SER A 766 26.68 22.53 -8.06
C SER A 766 27.78 21.46 -8.13
N SER A 767 28.32 21.22 -9.33
CA SER A 767 29.39 20.27 -9.62
C SER A 767 30.79 20.83 -9.37
N LEU A 768 30.94 22.13 -9.11
CA LEU A 768 32.25 22.76 -8.95
C LEU A 768 32.98 22.29 -7.68
N PRO A 769 34.31 22.11 -7.74
CA PRO A 769 35.15 21.95 -6.57
C PRO A 769 35.09 23.21 -5.68
N SER A 770 35.25 23.03 -4.37
CA SER A 770 34.97 24.09 -3.39
C SER A 770 35.81 25.36 -3.58
N ASN A 771 37.00 25.27 -4.19
CA ASN A 771 37.87 26.40 -4.46
C ASN A 771 37.37 27.32 -5.59
N PHE A 772 36.36 26.92 -6.36
CA PHE A 772 35.71 27.76 -7.38
C PHE A 772 34.37 28.35 -6.90
N LEU A 773 33.91 28.00 -5.71
CA LEU A 773 32.67 28.51 -5.14
C LEU A 773 32.93 29.87 -4.47
N THR A 774 32.45 30.95 -5.11
CA THR A 774 32.70 32.33 -4.68
C THR A 774 31.43 32.99 -4.11
N LEU A 775 31.58 34.10 -3.40
CA LEU A 775 30.44 34.92 -2.93
C LEU A 775 29.58 35.44 -4.07
N GLN A 776 30.20 35.78 -5.20
CA GLN A 776 29.49 36.19 -6.41
C GLN A 776 28.51 35.11 -6.89
N ILE A 777 28.90 33.83 -6.83
CA ILE A 777 27.99 32.73 -7.20
C ILE A 777 26.78 32.69 -6.25
N VAL A 778 27.00 32.91 -4.95
CA VAL A 778 25.90 32.93 -3.96
C VAL A 778 24.93 34.06 -4.24
N GLU A 779 25.43 35.27 -4.46
CA GLU A 779 24.61 36.45 -4.77
C GLU A 779 23.76 36.21 -6.02
N GLU A 780 24.35 35.67 -7.08
CA GLU A 780 23.64 35.35 -8.33
C GLU A 780 22.59 34.25 -8.14
N LEU A 781 22.86 33.23 -7.32
CA LEU A 781 21.89 32.19 -6.99
C LEU A 781 20.71 32.74 -6.17
N ILE A 782 20.98 33.57 -5.16
CA ILE A 782 19.92 34.20 -4.34
C ILE A 782 19.05 35.11 -5.22
N ASN A 783 19.67 35.97 -6.02
CA ASN A 783 18.97 36.84 -6.97
C ASN A 783 18.12 36.02 -7.95
N PHE A 784 18.66 34.91 -8.47
CA PHE A 784 17.94 33.99 -9.35
C PHE A 784 16.72 33.34 -8.67
N ILE A 785 16.88 32.90 -7.42
CA ILE A 785 15.81 32.25 -6.65
C ILE A 785 14.67 33.23 -6.32
N GLN A 786 15.02 34.47 -5.99
CA GLN A 786 14.09 35.51 -5.53
C GLN A 786 13.44 36.33 -6.67
N ASP A 787 13.90 36.19 -7.91
CA ASP A 787 13.39 36.96 -9.05
C ASP A 787 11.88 36.71 -9.29
N PRO A 788 11.02 37.74 -9.12
CA PRO A 788 9.57 37.63 -9.31
C PRO A 788 9.17 37.24 -10.74
N LEU A 789 10.00 37.50 -11.75
CA LEU A 789 9.73 37.15 -13.14
C LEU A 789 9.96 35.65 -13.40
N ARG A 790 10.77 35.01 -12.58
CA ARG A 790 11.23 33.62 -12.76
C ARG A 790 10.55 32.63 -11.83
N VAL A 791 9.55 33.05 -11.05
CA VAL A 791 8.86 32.19 -10.07
C VAL A 791 8.29 30.88 -10.65
N LYS A 792 7.99 30.86 -11.97
CA LYS A 792 7.51 29.67 -12.69
C LYS A 792 8.61 28.67 -13.07
N LEU A 793 9.89 29.05 -13.01
CA LEU A 793 11.04 28.18 -13.31
C LEU A 793 11.36 27.27 -12.11
N MET A 794 10.38 26.47 -11.71
CA MET A 794 10.38 25.78 -10.43
C MET A 794 11.57 24.81 -10.29
N ASP A 795 11.79 23.94 -11.27
CA ASP A 795 12.93 23.00 -11.28
C ASP A 795 14.27 23.71 -11.07
N SER A 796 14.49 24.81 -11.82
CA SER A 796 15.76 25.55 -11.78
C SER A 796 15.97 26.21 -10.42
N ARG A 797 14.91 26.76 -9.83
CA ARG A 797 14.95 27.38 -8.50
C ARG A 797 15.16 26.34 -7.40
N VAL A 798 14.53 25.17 -7.51
CA VAL A 798 14.76 24.04 -6.59
C VAL A 798 16.22 23.58 -6.67
N TYR A 799 16.78 23.40 -7.87
CA TYR A 799 18.21 23.07 -8.01
C TYR A 799 19.12 24.16 -7.44
N ALA A 800 18.78 25.44 -7.60
CA ALA A 800 19.57 26.54 -7.09
C ALA A 800 19.56 26.58 -5.55
N LEU A 801 18.39 26.36 -4.95
CA LEU A 801 18.24 26.28 -3.49
C LEU A 801 18.97 25.05 -2.93
N LYS A 802 18.87 23.91 -3.61
CA LYS A 802 19.61 22.69 -3.26
C LYS A 802 21.13 22.90 -3.37
N CYS A 803 21.60 23.62 -4.40
CA CYS A 803 23.00 24.04 -4.51
C CYS A 803 23.43 24.90 -3.31
N LEU A 804 22.62 25.91 -2.97
CA LEU A 804 22.87 26.80 -1.84
C LEU A 804 22.99 26.02 -0.52
N LYS A 805 22.06 25.08 -0.30
CA LYS A 805 22.05 24.17 0.84
C LYS A 805 23.30 23.29 0.89
N GLU A 806 23.52 22.45 -0.12
CA GLU A 806 24.54 21.39 -0.08
C GLU A 806 25.97 21.93 -0.23
N ARG A 807 26.16 23.00 -1.01
CA ARG A 807 27.51 23.48 -1.38
C ARG A 807 27.99 24.66 -0.54
N PHE A 808 27.08 25.45 0.03
CA PHE A 808 27.43 26.64 0.80
C PHE A 808 27.03 26.51 2.28
N ILE A 809 25.75 26.25 2.58
CA ILE A 809 25.26 26.17 3.97
C ILE A 809 25.85 24.95 4.68
N GLU A 810 25.89 23.80 4.01
CA GLU A 810 26.42 22.55 4.58
C GLU A 810 27.95 22.44 4.50
N SER A 811 28.66 23.44 3.99
CA SER A 811 30.12 23.44 3.88
C SER A 811 30.78 24.47 4.81
N ASN A 812 32.11 24.51 4.79
CA ASN A 812 32.89 25.51 5.53
C ASN A 812 32.71 26.94 4.97
N LEU A 813 32.02 27.09 3.83
CA LEU A 813 31.74 28.40 3.22
C LEU A 813 30.61 29.15 3.95
N LEU A 814 29.90 28.51 4.88
CA LEU A 814 28.85 29.15 5.68
C LEU A 814 29.35 30.42 6.42
N GLU A 815 30.63 30.48 6.80
CA GLU A 815 31.17 31.60 7.55
C GLU A 815 31.23 32.92 6.77
N ILE A 816 31.38 32.83 5.45
CA ILE A 816 31.47 33.99 4.56
C ILE A 816 30.11 34.41 4.00
N LEU A 817 29.04 33.65 4.26
CA LEU A 817 27.73 33.91 3.67
C LEU A 817 27.04 35.13 4.28
N PRO A 818 26.31 35.91 3.45
CA PRO A 818 25.53 37.04 3.92
C PRO A 818 24.26 36.53 4.63
N GLN A 819 24.28 36.54 5.97
CA GLN A 819 23.27 35.90 6.83
C GLN A 819 21.84 36.38 6.54
N LYS A 820 21.66 37.68 6.37
CA LYS A 820 20.34 38.30 6.18
C LYS A 820 19.71 37.82 4.87
N GLU A 821 20.47 37.83 3.80
CA GLU A 821 20.09 37.47 2.45
C GLU A 821 19.73 35.97 2.36
N ILE A 822 20.45 35.12 3.10
CA ILE A 822 20.11 33.69 3.21
C ILE A 822 18.77 33.49 3.92
N ILE A 823 18.56 34.15 5.06
CA ILE A 823 17.29 34.06 5.82
C ILE A 823 16.12 34.57 4.96
N GLU A 824 16.30 35.69 4.28
CA GLU A 824 15.31 36.24 3.34
C GLU A 824 15.04 35.30 2.17
N CYS A 825 16.07 34.64 1.61
CA CYS A 825 15.93 33.66 0.53
C CYS A 825 15.14 32.42 0.98
N ILE A 826 15.46 31.85 2.15
CA ILE A 826 14.75 30.68 2.70
C ILE A 826 13.29 31.05 2.98
N ASN A 827 13.04 32.17 3.64
CA ASN A 827 11.68 32.64 3.94
C ASN A 827 10.87 32.95 2.68
N PHE A 828 11.52 33.50 1.64
CA PHE A 828 10.89 33.70 0.34
C PHE A 828 10.42 32.38 -0.27
N CYS A 829 11.26 31.33 -0.19
CA CYS A 829 10.93 30.03 -0.75
C CYS A 829 9.82 29.31 0.03
N ILE A 830 9.85 29.31 1.38
CA ILE A 830 8.80 28.68 2.21
C ILE A 830 7.44 29.36 2.01
N ASN A 831 7.44 30.66 1.70
CA ASN A 831 6.23 31.44 1.44
C ASN A 831 5.85 31.53 -0.05
N ASP A 832 6.44 30.70 -0.91
CA ASP A 832 6.09 30.65 -2.33
C ASP A 832 4.80 29.83 -2.53
N PHE A 833 3.73 30.49 -2.96
CA PHE A 833 2.43 29.88 -3.25
C PHE A 833 2.09 29.94 -4.76
N THR A 834 3.10 29.93 -5.63
CA THR A 834 2.92 29.97 -7.09
C THR A 834 2.12 28.76 -7.58
N ILE A 835 1.08 29.06 -8.37
CA ILE A 835 0.19 28.07 -9.00
C ILE A 835 0.36 28.11 -10.52
N ASP A 836 0.36 26.94 -11.13
CA ASP A 836 0.18 26.74 -12.56
C ASP A 836 -1.27 26.31 -12.86
N PRO A 837 -1.96 26.92 -13.85
CA PRO A 837 -3.35 26.58 -14.17
C PRO A 837 -3.59 25.11 -14.53
N ALA A 838 -2.60 24.43 -15.09
CA ALA A 838 -2.72 23.02 -15.50
C ALA A 838 -2.16 22.05 -14.44
N LYS A 839 -1.10 22.44 -13.72
CA LYS A 839 -0.40 21.56 -12.76
C LYS A 839 -0.74 21.81 -11.28
N GLY A 840 -1.50 22.86 -10.97
CA GLY A 840 -1.84 23.21 -9.59
C GLY A 840 -0.68 23.88 -8.83
N ASP A 841 -0.52 23.55 -7.55
CA ASP A 841 0.50 24.13 -6.65
C ASP A 841 1.90 23.62 -6.97
N ILE A 842 2.53 24.23 -7.97
CA ILE A 842 3.90 23.90 -8.38
C ILE A 842 4.94 24.34 -7.35
N ALA A 843 4.65 25.38 -6.54
CA ALA A 843 5.58 25.87 -5.54
C ALA A 843 5.79 24.93 -4.35
N ARG A 844 4.99 23.86 -4.24
CA ARG A 844 5.21 22.81 -3.26
C ARG A 844 6.66 22.28 -3.25
N PHE A 845 7.25 22.05 -4.43
CA PHE A 845 8.60 21.46 -4.53
C PHE A 845 9.67 22.37 -3.93
N ILE A 846 9.59 23.69 -4.15
CA ILE A 846 10.54 24.63 -3.56
C ILE A 846 10.29 24.83 -2.06
N ARG A 847 9.03 24.75 -1.60
CA ARG A 847 8.73 24.79 -0.17
C ARG A 847 9.31 23.57 0.56
N GLU A 848 9.15 22.36 0.03
CA GLU A 848 9.72 21.14 0.62
C GLU A 848 11.27 21.22 0.69
N GLU A 849 11.94 21.66 -0.38
CA GLU A 849 13.40 21.85 -0.35
C GLU A 849 13.83 22.98 0.61
N ALA A 850 13.03 24.06 0.71
CA ALA A 850 13.31 25.17 1.62
C ALA A 850 13.20 24.76 3.09
N ILE A 851 12.24 23.91 3.46
CA ILE A 851 12.14 23.35 4.82
C ILE A 851 13.42 22.57 5.14
N GLY A 852 13.87 21.71 4.24
CA GLY A 852 15.13 20.98 4.40
C GLY A 852 16.35 21.92 4.51
N THR A 853 16.40 22.95 3.67
CA THR A 853 17.45 23.98 3.67
C THR A 853 17.49 24.75 4.98
N MET A 854 16.32 25.12 5.50
CA MET A 854 16.16 25.82 6.77
C MET A 854 16.65 25.00 7.96
N ILE A 855 16.29 23.70 8.01
CA ILE A 855 16.76 22.80 9.09
C ILE A 855 18.29 22.66 9.04
N SER A 856 18.87 22.48 7.85
CA SER A 856 20.32 22.44 7.68
C SER A 856 20.97 23.76 8.13
N TYR A 857 20.40 24.91 7.78
CA TYR A 857 20.89 26.22 8.16
C TYR A 857 20.84 26.44 9.67
N ILE A 858 19.70 26.16 10.32
CA ILE A 858 19.55 26.25 11.78
C ILE A 858 20.59 25.35 12.47
N SER A 859 20.76 24.11 12.02
CA SER A 859 21.69 23.16 12.65
C SER A 859 23.15 23.66 12.67
N LYS A 860 23.56 24.41 11.65
CA LYS A 860 24.95 24.89 11.50
C LYS A 860 25.16 26.33 11.97
N ALA A 861 24.12 27.16 11.89
CA ALA A 861 24.17 28.58 12.19
C ALA A 861 23.39 28.96 13.47
N TYR A 862 23.01 28.00 14.32
CA TYR A 862 22.20 28.26 15.52
C TYR A 862 22.71 29.40 16.42
N ASN A 863 24.04 29.52 16.59
CA ASN A 863 24.67 30.60 17.38
C ASN A 863 24.55 31.99 16.75
N LYS A 864 24.26 32.06 15.45
CA LYS A 864 24.14 33.31 14.69
C LYS A 864 22.68 33.77 14.59
N LEU A 865 21.71 32.90 14.86
CA LEU A 865 20.28 33.19 14.70
C LEU A 865 19.72 33.88 15.93
N SER A 866 18.94 34.93 15.70
CA SER A 866 18.15 35.57 16.75
C SER A 866 16.92 34.72 17.11
N GLU A 867 16.34 34.98 18.28
CA GLU A 867 15.07 34.37 18.68
C GLU A 867 13.94 34.70 17.70
N ASP A 868 13.95 35.92 17.12
CA ASP A 868 13.00 36.35 16.09
C ASP A 868 13.17 35.57 14.78
N ASP A 869 14.40 35.25 14.37
CA ASP A 869 14.64 34.44 13.17
C ASP A 869 14.04 33.03 13.33
N ILE A 870 14.24 32.42 14.50
CA ILE A 870 13.68 31.11 14.83
C ILE A 870 12.15 31.18 14.92
N LYS A 871 11.60 32.25 15.51
CA LYS A 871 10.15 32.49 15.53
C LYS A 871 9.56 32.51 14.12
N ILE A 872 10.17 33.25 13.21
CA ILE A 872 9.71 33.37 11.82
C ILE A 872 9.79 32.02 11.11
N PHE A 873 10.90 31.29 11.27
CA PHE A 873 11.06 29.96 10.68
C PHE A 873 10.01 28.97 11.17
N VAL A 874 9.82 28.85 12.48
CA VAL A 874 8.80 27.96 13.06
C VAL A 874 7.40 28.40 12.63
N GLY A 875 7.09 29.69 12.67
CA GLY A 875 5.81 30.22 12.20
C GLY A 875 5.52 29.85 10.74
N ASN A 876 6.51 29.98 9.86
CA ASN A 876 6.37 29.59 8.45
C ASN A 876 6.15 28.07 8.29
N LEU A 877 6.75 27.22 9.13
CA LEU A 877 6.45 25.78 9.14
C LEU A 877 5.05 25.47 9.64
N LEU A 878 4.55 26.21 10.62
CA LEU A 878 3.19 26.05 11.12
C LEU A 878 2.15 26.34 10.04
N ILE A 879 2.38 27.39 9.22
CA ILE A 879 1.55 27.66 8.04
C ILE A 879 1.48 26.43 7.12
N GLN A 880 2.63 25.81 6.82
CA GLN A 880 2.67 24.61 5.96
C GLN A 880 2.02 23.39 6.63
N SER A 881 2.09 23.29 7.95
CA SER A 881 1.49 22.20 8.74
C SER A 881 -0.04 22.26 8.71
N CYS A 882 -0.62 23.45 8.54
CA CYS A 882 -2.06 23.60 8.31
C CYS A 882 -2.48 23.24 6.87
N GLY A 883 -1.54 23.03 5.94
CA GLY A 883 -1.81 22.95 4.51
C GLY A 883 -2.52 21.66 4.04
N LYS A 884 -3.28 21.79 2.93
CA LYS A 884 -3.96 20.68 2.24
C LYS A 884 -3.04 19.53 1.82
N ASN A 885 -1.78 19.82 1.47
CA ASN A 885 -0.89 18.80 0.94
C ASN A 885 -0.32 17.93 2.07
N ILE A 886 -0.69 16.64 2.08
CA ILE A 886 -0.28 15.67 3.09
C ILE A 886 1.25 15.62 3.26
N ASN A 887 1.99 15.63 2.15
CA ASN A 887 3.45 15.56 2.21
C ASN A 887 4.06 16.86 2.74
N ALA A 888 3.55 18.02 2.32
CA ALA A 888 4.03 19.30 2.85
C ALA A 888 3.76 19.41 4.35
N ARG A 889 2.57 18.99 4.81
CA ARG A 889 2.19 18.92 6.22
C ARG A 889 3.06 17.97 7.02
N SER A 890 3.31 16.77 6.49
CA SER A 890 4.21 15.79 7.09
C SER A 890 5.64 16.32 7.19
N THR A 891 6.16 16.91 6.10
CA THR A 891 7.51 17.48 6.03
C THR A 891 7.70 18.65 6.99
N SER A 892 6.71 19.55 7.09
CA SER A 892 6.78 20.70 8.00
C SER A 892 6.64 20.27 9.46
N GLY A 893 5.75 19.32 9.77
CA GLY A 893 5.64 18.75 11.10
C GLY A 893 6.94 18.08 11.54
N GLU A 894 7.56 17.30 10.64
CA GLU A 894 8.85 16.66 10.91
C GLU A 894 9.95 17.72 11.07
N GLY A 895 9.89 18.81 10.32
CA GLY A 895 10.79 19.95 10.47
C GLY A 895 10.70 20.61 11.84
N ILE A 896 9.48 20.85 12.35
CA ILE A 896 9.27 21.39 13.70
C ILE A 896 9.79 20.40 14.74
N ASN A 897 9.46 19.11 14.61
CA ASN A 897 9.95 18.07 15.51
C ASN A 897 11.50 18.03 15.53
N LYS A 898 12.15 18.11 14.37
CA LYS A 898 13.62 18.15 14.26
C LYS A 898 14.21 19.38 14.94
N ILE A 899 13.61 20.56 14.77
CA ILE A 899 14.06 21.79 15.45
C ILE A 899 13.93 21.65 16.96
N LEU A 900 12.81 21.11 17.45
CA LEU A 900 12.59 20.89 18.88
C LEU A 900 13.59 19.87 19.44
N THR A 901 13.85 18.77 18.74
CA THR A 901 14.71 17.69 19.23
C THR A 901 16.21 17.88 18.91
N MET A 902 16.58 18.96 18.23
CA MET A 902 17.94 19.24 17.79
C MET A 902 18.93 19.37 18.96
N LYS A 903 20.18 18.93 18.70
CA LYS A 903 21.32 19.15 19.60
C LYS A 903 22.42 19.92 18.85
N PRO A 904 22.96 21.03 19.40
CA PRO A 904 22.60 21.66 20.67
C PRO A 904 21.19 22.26 20.68
N ILE A 905 20.63 22.48 21.88
CA ILE A 905 19.26 22.97 22.05
C ILE A 905 19.18 24.41 21.51
N VAL A 906 18.30 24.63 20.54
CA VAL A 906 17.98 25.95 19.99
C VAL A 906 16.93 26.62 20.86
N THR A 907 17.09 27.90 21.16
CA THR A 907 16.08 28.71 21.85
C THR A 907 14.88 28.90 20.92
N VAL A 908 13.75 28.30 21.28
CA VAL A 908 12.50 28.39 20.52
C VAL A 908 11.45 29.06 21.42
N PRO A 909 10.84 30.18 20.99
CA PRO A 909 9.70 30.79 21.68
C PRO A 909 8.57 29.79 21.92
N ASP A 910 7.84 29.91 23.03
CA ASP A 910 6.68 29.05 23.37
C ASP A 910 6.89 27.53 23.18
N ARG A 911 8.12 27.07 23.40
CA ARG A 911 8.55 25.71 23.16
C ARG A 911 7.62 24.64 23.74
N LYS A 912 7.11 24.83 24.95
CA LYS A 912 6.22 23.85 25.62
C LYS A 912 4.95 23.57 24.82
N SER A 913 4.30 24.62 24.32
CA SER A 913 3.08 24.50 23.52
C SER A 913 3.35 23.75 22.20
N LEU A 914 4.53 23.94 21.61
CA LEU A 914 4.94 23.19 20.41
C LEU A 914 5.28 21.73 20.73
N GLU A 915 5.93 21.45 21.86
CA GLU A 915 6.27 20.08 22.27
C GLU A 915 5.02 19.22 22.50
N GLU A 916 3.94 19.79 23.06
CA GLU A 916 2.66 19.10 23.25
C GLU A 916 1.98 18.66 21.94
N VAL A 917 2.26 19.36 20.84
CA VAL A 917 1.67 19.10 19.52
C VAL A 917 2.59 18.24 18.66
N PHE A 918 3.89 18.50 18.69
CA PHE A 918 4.86 17.95 17.74
C PHE A 918 5.80 16.88 18.32
N ILE A 919 5.74 16.55 19.62
CA ILE A 919 6.45 15.40 20.20
C ILE A 919 5.46 14.28 20.54
N ILE A 920 5.15 13.45 19.54
CA ILE A 920 4.23 12.31 19.68
C ILE A 920 4.99 11.11 20.27
N LYS A 921 4.48 10.54 21.37
CA LYS A 921 4.97 9.27 21.93
C LYS A 921 4.32 8.10 21.20
N ASP A 922 5.09 7.05 20.92
CA ASP A 922 4.63 5.71 20.50
C ASP A 922 4.21 5.48 19.04
N LEU A 923 4.51 6.40 18.11
CA LEU A 923 4.34 6.23 16.65
C LEU A 923 5.54 6.80 15.86
N THR A 924 5.77 6.34 14.63
CA THR A 924 6.64 7.11 13.73
C THR A 924 5.93 8.42 13.39
N PHE A 925 6.60 9.56 13.62
CA PHE A 925 6.02 10.89 13.47
C PHE A 925 5.33 11.08 12.09
N SER A 926 5.94 10.51 11.04
CA SER A 926 5.44 10.50 9.67
C SER A 926 4.07 9.84 9.52
N GLU A 927 3.78 8.75 10.24
CA GLU A 927 2.48 8.07 10.17
C GLU A 927 1.41 8.83 10.96
N GLY A 928 1.76 9.37 12.13
CA GLY A 928 0.83 10.13 12.97
C GLY A 928 0.35 11.45 12.34
N PHE A 929 1.24 12.15 11.61
CA PHE A 929 0.95 13.47 11.04
C PHE A 929 0.27 13.46 9.66
N CYS A 930 -0.12 12.28 9.14
CA CYS A 930 -0.81 12.13 7.84
C CYS A 930 -2.35 12.04 7.95
N TYR A 931 -2.93 11.96 9.15
CA TYR A 931 -4.37 11.71 9.35
C TYR A 931 -5.19 12.97 9.68
N THR A 932 -6.52 12.86 9.57
CA THR A 932 -7.47 13.97 9.82
C THR A 932 -7.42 14.52 11.26
N THR A 933 -6.96 13.73 12.22
CA THR A 933 -6.79 14.12 13.64
C THR A 933 -5.69 15.16 13.86
N VAL A 934 -4.87 15.44 12.85
CA VAL A 934 -3.82 16.47 12.92
C VAL A 934 -4.42 17.85 13.13
N TYR A 935 -5.55 18.16 12.48
CA TYR A 935 -6.19 19.47 12.64
C TYR A 935 -6.71 19.69 14.07
N ASP A 936 -7.18 18.65 14.76
CA ASP A 936 -7.55 18.72 16.19
C ASP A 936 -6.35 18.99 17.11
N THR A 937 -5.15 18.59 16.68
CA THR A 937 -3.93 18.79 17.46
C THR A 937 -3.36 20.19 17.21
N ILE A 938 -3.38 20.63 15.94
CA ILE A 938 -2.90 21.97 15.53
C ILE A 938 -3.85 23.07 16.02
N SER A 939 -5.17 22.82 16.10
CA SER A 939 -6.15 23.81 16.57
C SER A 939 -5.90 24.27 18.01
N LYS A 940 -5.22 23.47 18.83
CA LYS A 940 -4.80 23.85 20.20
C LYS A 940 -3.89 25.08 20.23
N LEU A 941 -3.24 25.41 19.11
CA LEU A 941 -2.36 26.57 18.98
C LEU A 941 -3.09 27.83 18.45
N LEU A 942 -4.40 27.78 18.18
CA LEU A 942 -5.16 28.92 17.65
C LEU A 942 -5.09 30.16 18.54
N SER A 943 -5.21 29.99 19.86
CA SER A 943 -5.14 31.07 20.84
C SER A 943 -3.72 31.37 21.35
N ASN A 944 -2.68 30.73 20.80
CA ASN A 944 -1.31 30.95 21.27
C ASN A 944 -0.82 32.36 20.91
N GLU A 945 -0.21 33.07 21.86
CA GLU A 945 0.22 34.46 21.69
C GLU A 945 1.37 34.61 20.68
N THR A 946 2.29 33.64 20.61
CA THR A 946 3.47 33.72 19.75
C THR A 946 3.20 33.27 18.31
N TYR A 947 2.45 32.17 18.15
CA TYR A 947 2.28 31.45 16.90
C TYR A 947 0.84 31.38 16.39
N GLY A 948 -0.14 31.83 17.17
CA GLY A 948 -1.56 31.73 16.82
C GLY A 948 -1.88 32.40 15.47
N SER A 949 -1.26 33.54 15.17
CA SER A 949 -1.44 34.24 13.89
C SER A 949 -0.99 33.40 12.68
N TYR A 950 0.09 32.62 12.81
CA TYR A 950 0.56 31.71 11.76
C TYR A 950 -0.41 30.54 11.54
N ILE A 951 -0.98 30.00 12.62
CA ILE A 951 -1.97 28.92 12.57
C ILE A 951 -3.25 29.39 11.90
N ARG A 952 -3.77 30.54 12.36
CA ARG A 952 -4.94 31.19 11.77
C ARG A 952 -4.72 31.43 10.29
N TYR A 953 -3.61 32.06 9.91
CA TYR A 953 -3.27 32.27 8.50
C TYR A 953 -3.17 30.94 7.72
N GLY A 954 -2.49 29.93 8.25
CA GLY A 954 -2.36 28.61 7.61
C GLY A 954 -3.70 27.89 7.38
N LEU A 955 -4.63 27.98 8.33
CA LEU A 955 -5.96 27.40 8.20
C LEU A 955 -6.83 28.20 7.22
N VAL A 956 -6.77 29.54 7.20
CA VAL A 956 -7.42 30.37 6.18
C VAL A 956 -6.92 30.05 4.77
N MET A 957 -5.62 29.80 4.62
CA MET A 957 -5.05 29.39 3.33
C MET A 957 -5.57 28.03 2.84
N THR A 958 -6.24 27.27 3.71
CA THR A 958 -6.71 25.91 3.46
C THR A 958 -8.24 25.85 3.26
N SER A 959 -9.02 26.68 3.94
CA SER A 959 -10.51 26.69 3.91
C SER A 959 -11.15 26.85 2.52
N GLY A 960 -10.56 27.58 1.57
CA GLY A 960 -11.16 27.89 0.26
C GLY A 960 -11.08 26.82 -0.86
N TYR A 961 -10.68 25.58 -0.58
CA TYR A 961 -10.35 24.55 -1.61
C TYR A 961 -10.83 23.12 -1.32
N HIS A 962 -11.79 22.92 -0.41
CA HIS A 962 -12.23 21.58 -0.01
C HIS A 962 -13.62 21.19 -0.52
N ASN A 963 -13.72 19.93 -0.96
CA ASN A 963 -14.95 19.14 -0.95
C ASN A 963 -14.66 17.90 -0.08
N GLY A 964 -15.50 17.59 0.91
CA GLY A 964 -15.39 16.39 1.75
C GLY A 964 -14.95 16.64 3.21
N THR A 965 -14.66 15.57 3.94
CA THR A 965 -14.57 15.54 5.42
C THR A 965 -13.53 16.45 6.07
N GLU A 966 -12.44 16.81 5.37
CA GLU A 966 -11.46 17.78 5.88
C GLU A 966 -12.00 19.21 5.87
N ALA A 967 -12.83 19.56 4.88
CA ALA A 967 -13.52 20.86 4.83
C ALA A 967 -14.36 21.05 6.07
N ASP A 968 -15.21 20.06 6.33
CA ASP A 968 -16.18 20.07 7.40
C ASP A 968 -15.46 20.22 8.74
N LYS A 969 -14.32 19.53 8.89
CA LYS A 969 -13.53 19.60 10.12
C LYS A 969 -12.85 20.95 10.33
N ILE A 970 -12.29 21.56 9.29
CA ILE A 970 -11.70 22.91 9.39
C ILE A 970 -12.79 23.95 9.67
N ASN A 971 -13.96 23.80 9.03
CA ASN A 971 -15.11 24.66 9.28
C ASN A 971 -15.60 24.53 10.72
N GLU A 972 -15.72 23.31 11.24
CA GLU A 972 -16.05 23.03 12.64
C GLU A 972 -15.04 23.68 13.60
N ILE A 973 -13.74 23.57 13.32
CA ILE A 973 -12.69 24.19 14.15
C ILE A 973 -12.83 25.71 14.18
N TRP A 974 -13.04 26.34 13.02
CA TRP A 974 -13.20 27.79 12.95
C TRP A 974 -14.50 28.29 13.57
N LEU A 975 -15.62 27.59 13.37
CA LEU A 975 -16.90 27.95 14.00
C LEU A 975 -16.77 27.91 15.53
N ASN A 976 -16.30 26.78 16.08
CA ASN A 976 -16.07 26.64 17.51
C ASN A 976 -15.11 27.71 18.05
N TYR A 977 -14.05 28.04 17.29
CA TYR A 977 -13.08 29.05 17.70
C TYR A 977 -13.68 30.47 17.68
N LEU A 978 -14.34 30.87 16.60
CA LEU A 978 -14.95 32.20 16.45
C LEU A 978 -16.11 32.42 17.43
N GLU A 979 -16.87 31.37 17.77
CA GLU A 979 -17.90 31.42 18.82
C GLU A 979 -17.30 31.54 20.23
N SER A 980 -16.08 31.05 20.44
CA SER A 980 -15.43 31.04 21.76
C SER A 980 -14.69 32.33 22.12
N ILE A 981 -14.48 33.23 21.15
CA ILE A 981 -13.68 34.46 21.31
C ILE A 981 -14.55 35.72 21.29
N ASP A 982 -14.07 36.79 21.92
CA ASP A 982 -14.76 38.08 21.97
C ASP A 982 -14.57 38.93 20.69
N GLU A 983 -15.29 40.05 20.61
CA GLU A 983 -15.23 40.98 19.46
C GLU A 983 -13.82 41.56 19.25
N ASP A 984 -13.11 41.91 20.32
CA ASP A 984 -11.75 42.45 20.24
C ASP A 984 -10.79 41.43 19.59
N GLN A 985 -10.90 40.17 19.96
CA GLN A 985 -10.12 39.08 19.36
C GLN A 985 -10.51 38.83 17.90
N LYS A 986 -11.80 38.91 17.55
CA LYS A 986 -12.26 38.84 16.16
C LYS A 986 -11.68 39.98 15.31
N LEU A 987 -11.58 41.19 15.86
CA LEU A 987 -10.95 42.35 15.19
C LEU A 987 -9.45 42.15 14.97
N VAL A 988 -8.75 41.48 15.89
CA VAL A 988 -7.33 41.11 15.68
C VAL A 988 -7.20 40.21 14.45
N ILE A 989 -8.10 39.24 14.26
CA ILE A 989 -8.09 38.37 13.07
C ILE A 989 -8.31 39.19 11.79
N ILE A 990 -9.27 40.11 11.80
CA ILE A 990 -9.53 41.00 10.65
C ILE A 990 -8.28 41.82 10.31
N LYS A 991 -7.61 42.38 11.32
CA LYS A 991 -6.37 43.14 11.16
C LYS A 991 -5.25 42.29 10.55
N GLU A 992 -5.05 41.06 11.04
CA GLU A 992 -4.07 40.11 10.50
C GLU A 992 -4.34 39.81 9.02
N LEU A 993 -5.59 39.48 8.68
CA LEU A 993 -6.01 39.17 7.31
C LEU A 993 -5.84 40.38 6.38
N LYS A 994 -6.15 41.59 6.86
CA LYS A 994 -5.94 42.84 6.14
C LYS A 994 -4.48 43.04 5.76
N GLU A 995 -3.55 42.87 6.71
CA GLU A 995 -2.11 43.02 6.46
C GLU A 995 -1.62 42.08 5.35
N HIS A 996 -2.09 40.83 5.34
CA HIS A 996 -1.77 39.87 4.28
C HIS A 996 -2.42 40.21 2.93
N LEU A 997 -3.68 40.65 2.94
CA LEU A 997 -4.45 40.98 1.75
C LEU A 997 -3.88 42.20 1.00
N LEU A 998 -3.52 43.25 1.75
CA LEU A 998 -3.04 44.53 1.21
C LEU A 998 -1.53 44.57 0.93
N LYS A 999 -0.79 43.52 1.32
CA LYS A 999 0.65 43.43 1.05
C LYS A 999 0.95 43.53 -0.46
N LYS A 1000 2.00 44.27 -0.80
CA LYS A 1000 2.45 44.45 -2.18
C LYS A 1000 2.83 43.09 -2.80
N ASN A 1001 2.40 42.84 -4.03
CA ASN A 1001 2.65 41.60 -4.79
C ASN A 1001 2.04 40.31 -4.17
N THR A 1002 1.03 40.41 -3.30
CA THR A 1002 0.31 39.23 -2.80
C THR A 1002 -0.27 38.38 -3.93
N SER A 1003 -0.07 37.06 -3.85
CA SER A 1003 -0.53 36.11 -4.86
C SER A 1003 -2.06 36.03 -4.93
N PHE A 1004 -2.60 35.67 -6.09
CA PHE A 1004 -4.04 35.45 -6.28
C PHE A 1004 -4.61 34.43 -5.28
N ARG A 1005 -3.86 33.35 -5.00
CA ARG A 1005 -4.28 32.30 -4.06
C ARG A 1005 -4.58 32.87 -2.68
N ILE A 1006 -3.68 33.71 -2.16
CA ILE A 1006 -3.81 34.32 -0.83
C ILE A 1006 -5.04 35.23 -0.80
N LYS A 1007 -5.18 36.10 -1.82
CA LYS A 1007 -6.35 37.00 -1.93
C LYS A 1007 -7.66 36.22 -1.94
N ARG A 1008 -7.77 35.19 -2.78
CA ARG A 1008 -8.94 34.32 -2.84
C ARG A 1008 -9.24 33.66 -1.49
N SER A 1009 -8.24 33.03 -0.86
CA SER A 1009 -8.44 32.33 0.42
C SER A 1009 -8.95 33.25 1.53
N ILE A 1010 -8.38 34.45 1.64
CA ILE A 1010 -8.81 35.44 2.65
C ILE A 1010 -10.23 35.95 2.38
N LEU A 1011 -10.53 36.32 1.13
CA LEU A 1011 -11.85 36.84 0.77
C LEU A 1011 -12.94 35.78 0.92
N GLU A 1012 -12.66 34.53 0.55
CA GLU A 1012 -13.59 33.42 0.73
C GLU A 1012 -13.84 33.12 2.21
N PHE A 1013 -12.78 33.11 3.03
CA PHE A 1013 -12.92 32.95 4.48
C PHE A 1013 -13.85 34.02 5.07
N LEU A 1014 -13.57 35.31 4.80
CA LEU A 1014 -14.39 36.40 5.29
C LEU A 1014 -15.84 36.27 4.79
N ASN A 1015 -16.03 35.93 3.51
CA ASN A 1015 -17.36 35.72 2.94
C ASN A 1015 -18.12 34.61 3.69
N THR A 1016 -17.51 33.44 3.89
CA THR A 1016 -18.15 32.31 4.58
C THR A 1016 -18.56 32.66 6.01
N TYR A 1017 -17.64 33.20 6.82
CA TYR A 1017 -17.91 33.39 8.25
C TYR A 1017 -18.73 34.65 8.55
N ILE A 1018 -18.77 35.63 7.65
CA ILE A 1018 -19.75 36.73 7.75
C ILE A 1018 -21.15 36.22 7.41
N THR A 1019 -21.31 35.40 6.37
CA THR A 1019 -22.61 34.77 6.06
C THR A 1019 -23.12 33.88 7.20
N LEU A 1020 -22.21 33.24 7.96
CA LEU A 1020 -22.55 32.43 9.13
C LEU A 1020 -22.65 33.25 10.43
N GLU A 1021 -22.80 34.57 10.32
CA GLU A 1021 -23.02 35.50 11.46
C GLU A 1021 -21.94 35.49 12.55
N CYS A 1022 -20.74 34.97 12.25
CA CYS A 1022 -19.64 34.96 13.22
C CYS A 1022 -19.09 36.37 13.52
N PHE A 1023 -19.43 37.36 12.67
CA PHE A 1023 -19.05 38.77 12.76
C PHE A 1023 -20.30 39.69 12.74
N ASP A 1024 -21.37 39.28 13.41
CA ASP A 1024 -22.64 40.01 13.58
C ASP A 1024 -22.48 41.47 14.01
N PHE A 1025 -21.50 41.80 14.87
CA PHE A 1025 -21.20 43.18 15.28
C PHE A 1025 -20.96 44.16 14.11
N LEU A 1026 -20.51 43.67 12.94
CA LEU A 1026 -20.35 44.48 11.73
C LEU A 1026 -21.69 44.92 11.12
N GLN A 1027 -22.79 44.21 11.40
CA GLN A 1027 -24.12 44.54 10.90
C GLN A 1027 -24.64 45.83 11.55
N TYR A 1028 -24.37 46.02 12.85
CA TYR A 1028 -24.88 47.13 13.63
C TYR A 1028 -24.09 48.43 13.42
N ASP A 1029 -22.76 48.37 13.35
CA ASP A 1029 -21.87 49.55 13.31
C ASP A 1029 -20.64 49.36 12.41
N LEU A 1030 -20.86 49.09 11.11
CA LEU A 1030 -19.81 48.85 10.13
C LEU A 1030 -18.73 49.96 10.08
N ASP A 1031 -19.14 51.23 10.13
CA ASP A 1031 -18.28 52.37 9.87
C ASP A 1031 -17.23 52.58 10.98
N SER A 1032 -17.50 52.14 12.21
CA SER A 1032 -16.56 52.20 13.33
C SER A 1032 -15.35 51.28 13.17
N TYR A 1033 -15.45 50.20 12.38
CA TYR A 1033 -14.42 49.17 12.25
C TYR A 1033 -13.47 49.42 11.08
N LYS A 1034 -12.51 50.34 11.29
CA LYS A 1034 -11.56 50.83 10.26
C LYS A 1034 -10.81 49.74 9.50
N ASP A 1035 -10.35 48.68 10.17
CA ASP A 1035 -9.57 47.61 9.52
C ASP A 1035 -10.41 46.83 8.50
N PHE A 1036 -11.67 46.57 8.80
CA PHE A 1036 -12.59 45.93 7.86
C PHE A 1036 -12.99 46.89 6.71
N CYS A 1037 -13.22 48.17 7.03
CA CYS A 1037 -13.46 49.20 6.01
C CYS A 1037 -12.31 49.32 4.99
N GLU A 1038 -11.06 49.13 5.39
CA GLU A 1038 -9.92 49.08 4.46
C GLU A 1038 -9.96 47.87 3.53
N ILE A 1039 -10.41 46.70 4.02
CA ILE A 1039 -10.65 45.51 3.18
C ILE A 1039 -11.76 45.79 2.17
N LEU A 1040 -12.86 46.41 2.59
CA LEU A 1040 -13.96 46.79 1.70
C LEU A 1040 -13.52 47.80 0.65
N LYS A 1041 -12.78 48.85 1.01
CA LYS A 1041 -12.19 49.81 0.05
C LYS A 1041 -11.32 49.12 -0.99
N TYR A 1042 -10.55 48.11 -0.60
CA TYR A 1042 -9.78 47.31 -1.53
C TYR A 1042 -10.67 46.45 -2.44
N CYS A 1043 -11.74 45.86 -1.93
CA CYS A 1043 -12.74 45.14 -2.73
C CYS A 1043 -13.46 46.05 -3.73
N ILE A 1044 -13.84 47.26 -3.31
CA ILE A 1044 -14.42 48.30 -4.16
C ILE A 1044 -13.44 48.67 -5.28
N TYR A 1045 -12.16 48.90 -4.94
CA TYR A 1045 -11.12 49.15 -5.93
C TYR A 1045 -11.01 48.00 -6.95
N LEU A 1046 -11.03 46.74 -6.48
CA LEU A 1046 -11.01 45.58 -7.36
C LEU A 1046 -12.22 45.55 -8.30
N ASN A 1047 -13.42 45.88 -7.83
CA ASN A 1047 -14.64 45.90 -8.63
C ASN A 1047 -14.56 46.93 -9.77
N TYR A 1048 -14.02 48.12 -9.51
CA TYR A 1048 -13.85 49.20 -10.51
C TYR A 1048 -12.67 49.02 -11.48
N LEU A 1049 -11.74 48.09 -11.22
CA LEU A 1049 -10.59 47.87 -12.12
C LEU A 1049 -11.03 47.46 -13.52
N LYS A 1050 -10.65 48.20 -14.56
CA LYS A 1050 -10.90 47.80 -15.96
C LYS A 1050 -10.11 46.53 -16.30
N THR A 1051 -10.81 45.42 -16.57
CA THR A 1051 -10.18 44.15 -16.96
C THR A 1051 -9.82 44.16 -18.44
N ARG A 1052 -8.58 43.79 -18.79
CA ARG A 1052 -8.22 43.50 -20.19
C ARG A 1052 -8.95 42.22 -20.66
N PRO A 1053 -9.45 42.18 -21.91
CA PRO A 1053 -10.04 40.96 -22.46
C PRO A 1053 -9.04 39.79 -22.37
N GLY A 1054 -9.46 38.66 -21.80
CA GLY A 1054 -8.64 37.43 -21.72
C GLY A 1054 -7.84 37.19 -20.42
N SER A 1055 -7.92 38.07 -19.41
CA SER A 1055 -7.23 37.87 -18.13
C SER A 1055 -8.09 37.13 -17.09
N CYS A 1056 -8.08 35.78 -17.08
CA CYS A 1056 -8.81 34.96 -16.09
C CYS A 1056 -8.56 35.35 -14.62
N LYS A 1057 -7.33 35.76 -14.26
CA LYS A 1057 -6.95 36.08 -12.87
C LYS A 1057 -7.58 37.38 -12.33
N ALA A 1058 -7.80 38.36 -13.20
CA ALA A 1058 -8.43 39.62 -12.81
C ALA A 1058 -9.96 39.45 -12.68
N LEU A 1059 -10.53 38.55 -13.47
CA LEU A 1059 -11.95 38.20 -13.43
C LEU A 1059 -12.29 37.44 -12.14
N SER A 1060 -11.44 36.51 -11.71
CA SER A 1060 -11.67 35.77 -10.46
C SER A 1060 -11.50 36.61 -9.19
N ASN A 1061 -10.58 37.58 -9.13
CA ASN A 1061 -10.48 38.47 -7.96
C ASN A 1061 -11.75 39.31 -7.75
N LYS A 1062 -12.35 39.79 -8.86
CA LYS A 1062 -13.60 40.55 -8.84
C LYS A 1062 -14.77 39.74 -8.32
N GLU A 1063 -14.83 38.46 -8.68
CA GLU A 1063 -15.87 37.55 -8.20
C GLU A 1063 -15.85 37.44 -6.67
N TYR A 1064 -14.68 37.13 -6.08
CA TYR A 1064 -14.55 36.97 -4.63
C TYR A 1064 -14.74 38.31 -3.87
N SER A 1065 -14.27 39.43 -4.43
CA SER A 1065 -14.52 40.74 -3.82
C SER A 1065 -15.99 41.12 -3.84
N ALA A 1066 -16.69 40.85 -4.95
CA ALA A 1066 -18.11 41.12 -5.06
C ALA A 1066 -18.95 40.21 -4.15
N LYS A 1067 -18.61 38.91 -4.04
CA LYS A 1067 -19.25 37.97 -3.09
C LYS A 1067 -19.14 38.45 -1.64
N LEU A 1068 -17.95 38.90 -1.22
CA LEU A 1068 -17.77 39.47 0.12
C LEU A 1068 -18.65 40.72 0.32
N ILE A 1069 -18.64 41.65 -0.65
CA ILE A 1069 -19.45 42.89 -0.61
C ILE A 1069 -20.95 42.61 -0.56
N SER A 1070 -21.45 41.53 -1.16
CA SER A 1070 -22.86 41.14 -1.08
C SER A 1070 -23.34 40.96 0.37
N ASN A 1071 -22.45 40.57 1.30
CA ASN A 1071 -22.79 40.48 2.72
C ASN A 1071 -22.97 41.86 3.38
N MET A 1072 -22.78 42.99 2.70
CA MET A 1072 -23.06 44.30 3.29
C MET A 1072 -24.54 44.68 3.20
N ILE A 1073 -25.36 43.88 2.49
CA ILE A 1073 -26.81 44.10 2.39
C ILE A 1073 -27.45 44.06 3.79
N ILE A 1074 -26.97 43.15 4.66
CA ILE A 1074 -27.42 42.94 6.05
C ILE A 1074 -26.93 44.02 7.03
N CYS A 1075 -26.07 44.95 6.61
CA CYS A 1075 -25.58 46.03 7.48
C CYS A 1075 -26.57 47.20 7.55
N ASN A 1076 -26.46 47.99 8.62
CA ASN A 1076 -27.26 49.19 8.88
C ASN A 1076 -27.31 50.15 7.68
N GLU A 1077 -28.52 50.55 7.26
CA GLU A 1077 -28.77 51.42 6.10
C GLU A 1077 -28.10 52.79 6.19
N ASN A 1078 -27.82 53.27 7.41
CA ASN A 1078 -27.18 54.56 7.63
C ASN A 1078 -25.65 54.54 7.42
N SER A 1079 -25.03 53.36 7.27
CA SER A 1079 -23.59 53.25 7.05
C SER A 1079 -23.17 53.82 5.70
N GLU A 1080 -22.17 54.69 5.70
CA GLU A 1080 -21.57 55.22 4.48
C GLU A 1080 -20.80 54.12 3.73
N MET A 1081 -20.07 53.28 4.45
CA MET A 1081 -19.29 52.18 3.86
C MET A 1081 -20.20 51.14 3.19
N ARG A 1082 -21.37 50.85 3.77
CA ARG A 1082 -22.41 50.01 3.14
C ARG A 1082 -22.81 50.59 1.79
N LYS A 1083 -23.14 51.88 1.73
CA LYS A 1083 -23.60 52.55 0.51
C LYS A 1083 -22.53 52.51 -0.58
N GLU A 1084 -21.28 52.85 -0.26
CA GLU A 1084 -20.17 52.76 -1.21
C GLU A 1084 -19.94 51.32 -1.72
N SER A 1085 -20.03 50.34 -0.83
CA SER A 1085 -19.84 48.92 -1.15
C SER A 1085 -20.93 48.42 -2.12
N LEU A 1086 -22.20 48.68 -1.81
CA LEU A 1086 -23.33 48.26 -2.62
C LEU A 1086 -23.41 49.01 -3.96
N GLU A 1087 -22.96 50.26 -4.04
CA GLU A 1087 -22.84 50.97 -5.33
C GLU A 1087 -21.77 50.32 -6.22
N SER A 1088 -20.64 49.90 -5.64
CA SER A 1088 -19.63 49.14 -6.38
C SER A 1088 -20.14 47.78 -6.86
N LEU A 1089 -21.09 47.18 -6.14
CA LEU A 1089 -21.76 45.93 -6.51
C LEU A 1089 -22.71 46.16 -7.70
N CYS A 1090 -23.48 47.25 -7.69
CA CYS A 1090 -24.33 47.65 -8.83
C CYS A 1090 -23.48 47.87 -10.09
N HIS A 1091 -22.30 48.45 -9.95
CA HIS A 1091 -21.36 48.62 -11.07
C HIS A 1091 -20.89 47.29 -11.71
N ILE A 1092 -20.83 46.19 -10.94
CA ILE A 1092 -20.47 44.87 -11.49
C ILE A 1092 -21.54 44.41 -12.50
N PHE A 1093 -22.82 44.62 -12.20
CA PHE A 1093 -23.92 44.26 -13.09
C PHE A 1093 -23.94 45.09 -14.37
N GLU A 1094 -23.48 46.34 -14.34
CA GLU A 1094 -23.30 47.17 -15.54
C GLU A 1094 -22.13 46.73 -16.45
N GLY A 1095 -21.32 45.78 -15.98
CA GLY A 1095 -20.18 45.22 -16.69
C GLY A 1095 -20.53 44.16 -17.74
N GLN A 1096 -19.53 43.77 -18.53
CA GLN A 1096 -19.67 42.79 -19.63
C GLN A 1096 -19.38 41.34 -19.21
N ASN A 1097 -19.18 41.02 -17.92
CA ASN A 1097 -18.83 39.66 -17.49
C ASN A 1097 -20.00 38.92 -16.82
N GLU A 1098 -20.60 38.05 -17.59
CA GLU A 1098 -21.83 37.31 -17.32
C GLU A 1098 -21.66 36.30 -16.18
N LEU A 1099 -20.51 35.63 -16.11
CA LEU A 1099 -20.21 34.63 -15.08
C LEU A 1099 -20.12 35.29 -13.69
N ILE A 1100 -19.48 36.46 -13.61
CA ILE A 1100 -19.39 37.20 -12.34
C ILE A 1100 -20.78 37.69 -11.94
N CYS A 1101 -21.55 38.26 -12.88
CA CYS A 1101 -22.90 38.71 -12.58
C CYS A 1101 -23.79 37.56 -12.05
N TYR A 1102 -23.72 36.38 -12.66
CA TYR A 1102 -24.45 35.20 -12.19
C TYR A 1102 -24.05 34.77 -10.77
N GLU A 1103 -22.75 34.63 -10.50
CA GLU A 1103 -22.25 34.21 -9.18
C GLU A 1103 -22.55 35.24 -8.08
N VAL A 1104 -22.51 36.54 -8.41
CA VAL A 1104 -22.86 37.62 -7.50
C VAL A 1104 -24.37 37.67 -7.26
N ALA A 1105 -25.19 37.51 -8.31
CA ALA A 1105 -26.64 37.46 -8.19
C ALA A 1105 -27.08 36.32 -7.28
N LYS A 1106 -26.52 35.12 -7.48
CA LYS A 1106 -26.74 33.98 -6.58
C LYS A 1106 -26.38 34.32 -5.14
N LYS A 1107 -25.25 35.00 -4.91
CA LYS A 1107 -24.83 35.37 -3.56
C LYS A 1107 -25.74 36.43 -2.93
N ILE A 1108 -26.23 37.39 -3.70
CA ILE A 1108 -27.23 38.36 -3.23
C ILE A 1108 -28.51 37.64 -2.80
N CYS A 1109 -29.01 36.69 -3.60
CA CYS A 1109 -30.17 35.88 -3.21
C CYS A 1109 -29.92 35.11 -1.91
N GLU A 1110 -28.74 34.48 -1.75
CA GLU A 1110 -28.36 33.82 -0.49
C GLU A 1110 -28.38 34.79 0.71
N CYS A 1111 -27.82 35.99 0.57
CA CYS A 1111 -27.83 36.99 1.64
C CYS A 1111 -29.24 37.49 1.95
N LEU A 1112 -30.09 37.70 0.94
CA LEU A 1112 -31.47 38.15 1.11
C LEU A 1112 -32.31 37.11 1.85
N ILE A 1113 -32.13 35.81 1.56
CA ILE A 1113 -32.84 34.73 2.26
C ILE A 1113 -32.51 34.71 3.76
N LEU A 1114 -31.31 35.12 4.15
CA LEU A 1114 -30.88 35.15 5.56
C LEU A 1114 -31.40 36.38 6.32
N ILE A 1115 -32.01 37.37 5.65
CA ILE A 1115 -32.57 38.56 6.30
C ILE A 1115 -33.99 38.26 6.76
N ASP A 1116 -34.19 38.25 8.07
CA ASP A 1116 -35.51 38.17 8.72
C ASP A 1116 -36.02 39.54 9.24
N ASP A 1117 -35.23 40.62 9.05
CA ASP A 1117 -35.52 41.96 9.55
C ASP A 1117 -36.18 42.85 8.49
N GLU A 1118 -37.49 43.11 8.66
CA GLU A 1118 -38.29 43.99 7.78
C GLU A 1118 -37.81 45.46 7.79
N GLU A 1119 -36.98 45.88 8.75
CA GLU A 1119 -36.38 47.22 8.77
C GLU A 1119 -35.28 47.39 7.71
N ILE A 1120 -34.63 46.29 7.30
CA ILE A 1120 -33.53 46.29 6.30
C ILE A 1120 -34.07 46.18 4.87
N ILE A 1121 -35.03 45.29 4.63
CA ILE A 1121 -35.72 45.16 3.34
C ILE A 1121 -37.12 44.58 3.57
N LYS A 1122 -38.13 45.09 2.88
CA LYS A 1122 -39.49 44.54 2.99
C LYS A 1122 -39.56 43.18 2.32
N GLU A 1123 -40.37 42.27 2.85
CA GLU A 1123 -40.50 40.91 2.30
C GLU A 1123 -40.97 40.91 0.83
N ASP A 1124 -41.88 41.82 0.46
CA ASP A 1124 -42.32 42.01 -0.94
C ASP A 1124 -41.16 42.43 -1.87
N GLU A 1125 -40.28 43.33 -1.41
CA GLU A 1125 -39.12 43.82 -2.17
C GLU A 1125 -38.02 42.75 -2.25
N LYS A 1126 -37.90 41.92 -1.22
CA LYS A 1126 -36.98 40.77 -1.17
C LYS A 1126 -37.39 39.67 -2.16
N GLU A 1127 -38.67 39.28 -2.19
CA GLU A 1127 -39.19 38.32 -3.18
C GLU A 1127 -39.02 38.85 -4.60
N GLU A 1128 -39.31 40.13 -4.85
CA GLU A 1128 -39.12 40.80 -6.15
C GLU A 1128 -37.66 40.71 -6.63
N VAL A 1129 -36.69 41.02 -5.77
CA VAL A 1129 -35.26 40.97 -6.13
C VAL A 1129 -34.80 39.54 -6.38
N ILE A 1130 -35.21 38.57 -5.55
CA ILE A 1130 -34.83 37.15 -5.73
C ILE A 1130 -35.39 36.62 -7.06
N GLU A 1131 -36.65 36.92 -7.38
CA GLU A 1131 -37.27 36.51 -8.64
C GLU A 1131 -36.57 37.16 -9.83
N MET A 1132 -36.30 38.47 -9.76
CA MET A 1132 -35.60 39.21 -10.81
C MET A 1132 -34.20 38.63 -11.06
N LEU A 1133 -33.37 38.47 -10.02
CA LEU A 1133 -31.99 38.00 -10.15
C LEU A 1133 -31.92 36.53 -10.60
N SER A 1134 -32.85 35.69 -10.16
CA SER A 1134 -32.88 34.26 -10.51
C SER A 1134 -33.34 34.01 -11.95
N ASN A 1135 -34.25 34.86 -12.47
CA ASN A 1135 -34.80 34.73 -13.83
C ASN A 1135 -34.01 35.52 -14.89
N THR A 1136 -33.02 36.32 -14.48
CA THR A 1136 -32.19 37.09 -15.41
C THR A 1136 -31.25 36.20 -16.22
N VAL A 1137 -31.25 36.35 -17.53
CA VAL A 1137 -30.26 35.73 -18.43
C VAL A 1137 -29.05 36.66 -18.55
N TRP A 1138 -27.95 36.31 -17.87
CA TRP A 1138 -26.77 37.18 -17.79
C TRP A 1138 -25.97 37.32 -19.09
N ASP A 1139 -26.31 36.60 -20.18
CA ASP A 1139 -25.78 36.76 -21.55
C ASP A 1139 -26.65 37.73 -22.41
N SER A 1140 -27.60 38.45 -21.80
CA SER A 1140 -28.48 39.39 -22.51
C SER A 1140 -27.89 40.79 -22.68
N ASP A 1141 -28.61 41.65 -23.42
CA ASP A 1141 -28.21 43.02 -23.79
C ASP A 1141 -27.92 43.90 -22.55
N ASN A 1142 -26.93 44.79 -22.65
CA ASN A 1142 -26.46 45.66 -21.56
C ASN A 1142 -27.57 46.58 -21.01
N ILE A 1143 -28.64 46.79 -21.77
CA ILE A 1143 -29.81 47.57 -21.36
C ILE A 1143 -30.57 46.88 -20.22
N GLU A 1144 -30.74 45.55 -20.25
CA GLU A 1144 -31.42 44.80 -19.19
C GLU A 1144 -30.60 44.78 -17.91
N LYS A 1145 -29.29 44.56 -18.03
CA LYS A 1145 -28.35 44.57 -16.90
C LYS A 1145 -28.29 45.92 -16.17
N ARG A 1146 -28.35 47.03 -16.93
CA ARG A 1146 -28.45 48.38 -16.34
C ARG A 1146 -29.76 48.61 -15.61
N LYS A 1147 -30.89 48.13 -16.17
CA LYS A 1147 -32.19 48.21 -15.47
C LYS A 1147 -32.17 47.48 -14.14
N ILE A 1148 -31.51 46.32 -14.07
CA ILE A 1148 -31.32 45.56 -12.83
C ILE A 1148 -30.48 46.35 -11.83
N ALA A 1149 -29.35 46.92 -12.25
CA ALA A 1149 -28.51 47.76 -11.40
C ALA A 1149 -29.27 48.98 -10.85
N ASP A 1150 -30.03 49.69 -11.70
CA ASP A 1150 -30.84 50.84 -11.29
C ASP A 1150 -31.96 50.45 -10.32
N HIS A 1151 -32.56 49.27 -10.50
CA HIS A 1151 -33.58 48.73 -9.61
C HIS A 1151 -32.99 48.36 -8.23
N LEU A 1152 -31.82 47.71 -8.20
CA LEU A 1152 -31.10 47.40 -6.96
C LEU A 1152 -30.67 48.66 -6.20
N ARG A 1153 -30.23 49.73 -6.89
CA ARG A 1153 -29.92 51.02 -6.26
C ARG A 1153 -31.11 51.61 -5.50
N LYS A 1154 -32.30 51.49 -6.08
CA LYS A 1154 -33.55 51.98 -5.47
C LYS A 1154 -33.92 51.16 -4.23
N ILE A 1155 -33.87 49.83 -4.32
CA ILE A 1155 -34.24 48.93 -3.23
C ILE A 1155 -33.24 49.03 -2.07
N PHE A 1156 -31.94 49.09 -2.35
CA PHE A 1156 -30.91 49.22 -1.32
C PHE A 1156 -30.75 50.65 -0.77
N LYS A 1157 -31.59 51.60 -1.20
CA LYS A 1157 -31.61 53.02 -0.77
C LYS A 1157 -30.26 53.72 -0.95
N LEU A 1158 -29.63 53.51 -2.11
CA LEU A 1158 -28.31 54.09 -2.45
C LEU A 1158 -28.39 55.51 -3.01
N THR A 1159 -29.60 55.98 -3.34
CA THR A 1159 -29.89 57.28 -3.96
C THR A 1159 -30.69 58.20 -3.06
#